data_AF-A0A949K0L9-F1
#
_entry.id   AF-A0A949K0L9-F1
#
_cell.length_a   1.000
_cell.length_b   1.000
_cell.length_c   1.000
_cell.angle_alpha   90.00
_cell.angle_beta   90.00
_cell.angle_gamma   90.00
#
_symmetry.space_group_name_H-M   'P 1'
#
loop_
_entity.id
_entity.type
_entity.pdbx_description
1 polymer ?
#
loop_
_entity_poly.entity_id
_entity_poly.type
_entity_poly.pdbx_seq_one_letter_code
_entity_poly.pdbx_strand_id
1 'polypeptide(L)'
;MDEDNYLGLSHDYFSEDIKHVLQKVEDGSITSDGFRCDDLVRYISVLSNDDQNGKIDLVHPEDKKEFFRQISDILEVENAPLGKWPSKFMPAFMQQIAVNLCIRKGTSELFGINGNVFSVNGPPGTGKTTLLKEIVVNHIIERAILLAVYKDPDDAFEKHTFLHGGKQDHAYSAFTRAWYRLKNDSINDYGILVTSCNNAAVENVSKELPLGTGLLSDLKPTSDDTEEYAGMLQDISTLFDPAQSLTYETISKKPCKDIYFTEYAKGLLDHEGVWGLVAAPLGKRANISAFYNHVLYPLYWDFYPGKDFKDRRIKKYENARDDFGKQLKAVLELQDQLKGMCAIVRKREDLIYKQNGLEIKLTEKRTENNRLIEAENLNLDRLQEILKQKDKDVRLAKGERDKIESHISEISKEVEALSSKKREQLEKEVDARKSTGVFSRLFNKQKAAANELLAEGYHEEVIKATEEMERLTRQLDELREEAKNIKMEVERSIHAQNKVEAEILDKKTKIKELEKQIQELQSVLENTKHERNNTESIYLEKVRTFTQDKSVDAGIALDTEFMDGLLSLDLKVSTDAQVANPWFTKRYNIEREKLFYYAMKLSKEFVLSSKSCRDNFKTLGHYWGLLPGDDKERMEFHIDDKRRFVGALYQTLFLLVPVLSTTFASLGTFLRDVKEPGVIGTLIVDEAGQAQPQMAVGALYRSRRAMIVGDPKQVEPVVTEDLNLLKSAFDDQELLPYKSKTISVQSLADKLNHFGTYLDNGTDYPEWVGCPLLVHRRCISPMYDISNEISYNGIMKQQTREPATTTAATFVYDKSQWINIVGKEKGNKNHFVEEQAQKVCEILETAFSKSDHPSLYIISPFTSVVNGMKAYLKEYKRKVTDSYLSSCDSEWLNQNIGTVHTFQGKEANEVIFLLGCDKSREARGAVKWVNSNIVNVAATRAKYRLYVIGDEEAWQNSTCIKKAKMILDTFAIKRIKAILDEQLPKEEEAKALASASTSLPSITSFKVDTMEDEDGDVEFNTDSLVQGLDESFITTNLSMEQLRKFGFDTMEELNSFPPQIQDNLLLGMKLFYLLSPVYEVNKTLDASCCAILFCKALELQMKDCFETSLKSIYPEVKIRGQGKGRGMVELKDATSNELTLGAFQRLLASKSSDLAKRMERIGKIEYGNDWWSTFAKRLDECRERRNKCCHSGLFSWIDQSNLLAEMFMSRNKDLMVQMGGILFESNIGKMLS
;
A
#
# COMPACT_ATOMS: atom_id res chain seq x y z
N MET A 1 3.70 32.16 30.27
CA MET A 1 3.53 31.98 28.81
C MET A 1 3.73 30.52 28.37
N ASP A 2 3.69 29.56 29.30
CA ASP A 2 3.70 28.12 28.99
C ASP A 2 2.34 27.49 29.38
N GLU A 3 1.24 27.98 28.80
CA GLU A 3 -0.08 27.32 28.91
C GLU A 3 -0.37 26.40 27.71
N ASP A 4 0.51 26.37 26.71
CA ASP A 4 0.35 25.54 25.52
C ASP A 4 1.39 24.41 25.56
N ASN A 5 0.97 23.21 25.98
CA ASN A 5 1.20 21.95 25.27
C ASN A 5 1.00 20.77 26.23
N TYR A 6 -0.01 19.97 25.93
CA TYR A 6 -0.21 18.60 26.42
C TYR A 6 -0.65 18.46 27.90
N LEU A 7 -1.93 18.10 28.08
CA LEU A 7 -2.57 17.94 29.39
C LEU A 7 -2.71 16.44 29.70
N GLY A 8 -2.35 16.04 30.93
CA GLY A 8 -2.49 14.67 31.42
C GLY A 8 -3.92 14.28 31.77
N LEU A 9 -4.10 13.02 32.19
CA LEU A 9 -5.37 12.47 32.70
C LEU A 9 -5.96 13.22 33.91
N SER A 10 -5.22 14.13 34.53
CA SER A 10 -5.64 14.99 35.64
C SER A 10 -6.63 16.09 35.23
N HIS A 11 -6.86 16.31 33.93
CA HIS A 11 -7.94 17.19 33.49
C HIS A 11 -9.30 16.51 33.67
N ASP A 12 -10.17 17.12 34.50
CA ASP A 12 -11.51 16.61 34.85
C ASP A 12 -12.31 16.10 33.63
N TYR A 13 -12.12 16.73 32.47
CA TYR A 13 -12.84 16.42 31.24
C TYR A 13 -12.72 14.96 30.76
N PHE A 14 -11.51 14.44 30.55
CA PHE A 14 -11.36 13.07 30.03
C PHE A 14 -11.92 12.07 31.03
N SER A 15 -11.76 12.36 32.32
CA SER A 15 -12.35 11.56 33.39
C SER A 15 -13.89 11.61 33.37
N GLU A 16 -14.50 12.75 33.10
CA GLU A 16 -15.96 12.91 33.02
C GLU A 16 -16.54 12.17 31.82
N ASP A 17 -15.91 12.26 30.65
CA ASP A 17 -16.37 11.56 29.44
C ASP A 17 -16.19 10.04 29.57
N ILE A 18 -15.07 9.58 30.14
CA ILE A 18 -14.87 8.15 30.45
C ILE A 18 -15.92 7.68 31.46
N LYS A 19 -16.15 8.43 32.56
CA LYS A 19 -17.20 8.09 33.55
C LYS A 19 -18.58 8.06 32.91
N HIS A 20 -18.87 8.98 32.01
CA HIS A 20 -20.15 9.04 31.32
C HIS A 20 -20.36 7.80 30.42
N VAL A 21 -19.37 7.46 29.60
CA VAL A 21 -19.42 6.27 28.75
C VAL A 21 -19.46 5.00 29.61
N LEU A 22 -18.68 4.93 30.69
CA LEU A 22 -18.70 3.79 31.63
C LEU A 22 -20.09 3.60 32.24
N GLN A 23 -20.70 4.68 32.75
CA GLN A 23 -22.05 4.62 33.32
C GLN A 23 -23.08 4.10 32.30
N LYS A 24 -22.96 4.52 31.04
CA LYS A 24 -23.79 4.05 29.92
C LYS A 24 -23.57 2.57 29.58
N VAL A 25 -22.35 2.06 29.73
CA VAL A 25 -22.05 0.63 29.58
C VAL A 25 -22.67 -0.15 30.73
N GLU A 26 -22.47 0.30 31.97
CA GLU A 26 -22.94 -0.36 33.19
C GLU A 26 -24.48 -0.45 33.28
N ASP A 27 -25.18 0.60 32.84
CA ASP A 27 -26.64 0.62 32.81
C ASP A 27 -27.26 -0.07 31.57
N GLY A 28 -26.42 -0.57 30.66
CA GLY A 28 -26.82 -1.24 29.42
C GLY A 28 -27.44 -0.33 28.37
N SER A 29 -27.47 1.00 28.60
CA SER A 29 -28.11 1.94 27.66
C SER A 29 -27.24 2.27 26.44
N ILE A 30 -25.94 1.97 26.50
CA ILE A 30 -25.02 2.24 25.39
C ILE A 30 -25.44 1.53 24.09
N THR A 31 -25.98 0.32 24.17
CA THR A 31 -26.42 -0.46 22.99
C THR A 31 -27.82 -0.08 22.50
N SER A 32 -28.62 0.59 23.33
CA SER A 32 -30.01 0.97 23.06
C SER A 32 -30.17 2.32 22.35
N ASP A 33 -29.15 3.18 22.36
CA ASP A 33 -29.21 4.57 21.86
C ASP A 33 -29.18 4.69 20.31
N GLY A 34 -29.36 3.59 19.57
CA GLY A 34 -29.61 3.58 18.11
C GLY A 34 -28.42 3.92 17.21
N PHE A 35 -27.39 4.59 17.73
CA PHE A 35 -26.19 4.98 17.00
C PHE A 35 -24.93 4.30 17.59
N ARG A 36 -24.78 3.00 17.27
CA ARG A 36 -23.51 2.25 17.15
C ARG A 36 -22.42 2.53 18.20
N CYS A 37 -22.77 2.49 19.48
CA CYS A 37 -21.76 2.45 20.54
C CYS A 37 -21.01 1.12 20.64
N ASP A 38 -21.45 0.08 19.92
CA ASP A 38 -20.68 -1.16 19.75
C ASP A 38 -19.30 -0.89 19.15
N ASP A 39 -19.18 0.07 18.22
CA ASP A 39 -17.89 0.45 17.63
C ASP A 39 -16.99 1.17 18.65
N LEU A 40 -17.59 1.94 19.57
CA LEU A 40 -16.86 2.54 20.69
C LEU A 40 -16.39 1.48 21.68
N VAL A 41 -17.22 0.48 22.00
CA VAL A 41 -16.83 -0.67 22.82
C VAL A 41 -15.71 -1.45 22.16
N ARG A 42 -15.81 -1.76 20.86
CA ARG A 42 -14.76 -2.41 20.07
C ARG A 42 -13.47 -1.60 20.09
N TYR A 43 -13.54 -0.28 19.92
CA TYR A 43 -12.39 0.62 20.03
C TYR A 43 -11.72 0.54 21.40
N ILE A 44 -12.52 0.56 22.46
CA ILE A 44 -12.01 0.48 23.83
C ILE A 44 -11.42 -0.90 24.13
N SER A 45 -11.94 -2.00 23.55
CA SER A 45 -11.52 -3.38 23.84
C SER A 45 -10.56 -4.00 22.81
N VAL A 46 -10.16 -3.28 21.76
CA VAL A 46 -9.43 -3.85 20.61
C VAL A 46 -8.08 -4.47 20.98
N LEU A 47 -7.44 -4.02 22.06
CA LEU A 47 -6.15 -4.58 22.47
C LEU A 47 -6.28 -5.93 23.20
N SER A 48 -7.48 -6.27 23.67
CA SER A 48 -7.78 -7.52 24.37
C SER A 48 -8.27 -8.63 23.42
N ASN A 49 -8.72 -8.27 22.21
CA ASN A 49 -9.23 -9.20 21.21
C ASN A 49 -8.25 -9.29 20.03
N ASP A 50 -7.72 -10.48 19.76
CA ASP A 50 -6.84 -10.73 18.61
C ASP A 50 -7.71 -11.12 17.40
N ASP A 51 -8.43 -10.17 16.83
CA ASP A 51 -9.25 -10.40 15.63
C ASP A 51 -8.40 -10.17 14.37
N GLN A 52 -7.66 -11.20 13.99
CA GLN A 52 -6.88 -11.23 12.74
C GLN A 52 -7.72 -11.67 11.53
N ASN A 53 -8.97 -12.09 11.73
CA ASN A 53 -9.81 -12.59 10.65
C ASN A 53 -10.34 -11.45 9.77
N GLY A 54 -10.33 -11.66 8.45
CA GLY A 54 -10.95 -10.75 7.48
C GLY A 54 -10.13 -9.50 7.12
N LYS A 55 -8.83 -9.44 7.43
CA LYS A 55 -7.93 -8.38 6.93
C LYS A 55 -7.75 -8.49 5.42
N ILE A 56 -7.75 -7.33 4.75
CA ILE A 56 -7.57 -7.17 3.30
C ILE A 56 -6.31 -6.33 3.09
N ASP A 57 -5.23 -6.97 2.64
CA ASP A 57 -3.98 -6.30 2.32
C ASP A 57 -4.08 -5.58 0.96
N LEU A 58 -3.93 -4.26 0.98
CA LEU A 58 -4.06 -3.38 -0.18
C LEU A 58 -2.74 -3.15 -0.93
N VAL A 59 -1.62 -3.65 -0.41
CA VAL A 59 -0.30 -3.49 -1.02
C VAL A 59 0.25 -4.83 -1.50
N HIS A 60 0.06 -5.88 -0.70
CA HIS A 60 0.56 -7.23 -0.96
C HIS A 60 -0.58 -8.27 -0.89
N PRO A 61 -1.56 -8.24 -1.81
CA PRO A 61 -2.69 -9.15 -1.79
C PRO A 61 -2.27 -10.60 -2.07
N GLU A 62 -2.81 -11.55 -1.29
CA GLU A 62 -2.53 -12.99 -1.46
C GLU A 62 -3.17 -13.55 -2.74
N ASP A 63 -4.43 -13.21 -3.02
CA ASP A 63 -5.16 -13.60 -4.22
C ASP A 63 -5.47 -12.37 -5.08
N LYS A 64 -4.72 -12.23 -6.17
CA LYS A 64 -4.87 -11.15 -7.15
C LYS A 64 -6.28 -11.06 -7.74
N LYS A 65 -7.01 -12.18 -7.90
CA LYS A 65 -8.35 -12.19 -8.50
C LYS A 65 -9.39 -11.66 -7.52
N GLU A 66 -9.33 -12.11 -6.28
CA GLU A 66 -10.22 -11.60 -5.24
C GLU A 66 -9.92 -10.13 -4.96
N PHE A 67 -8.64 -9.74 -4.97
CA PHE A 67 -8.24 -8.33 -4.88
C PHE A 67 -8.81 -7.50 -6.04
N PHE A 68 -8.71 -7.98 -7.29
CA PHE A 68 -9.33 -7.31 -8.45
C PHE A 68 -10.83 -7.06 -8.21
N ARG A 69 -11.56 -8.08 -7.76
CA ARG A 69 -13.00 -7.99 -7.51
C ARG A 69 -13.31 -6.95 -6.43
N GLN A 70 -12.57 -6.99 -5.31
CA GLN A 70 -12.74 -6.05 -4.20
C GLN A 70 -12.45 -4.60 -4.63
N ILE A 71 -11.34 -4.38 -5.33
CA ILE A 71 -10.96 -3.06 -5.84
C ILE A 71 -11.96 -2.55 -6.87
N SER A 72 -12.45 -3.41 -7.77
CA SER A 72 -13.48 -3.06 -8.75
C SER A 72 -14.78 -2.64 -8.08
N ASP A 73 -15.22 -3.37 -7.05
CA ASP A 73 -16.41 -3.04 -6.28
C ASP A 73 -16.24 -1.69 -5.54
N ILE A 74 -15.06 -1.44 -4.95
CA ILE A 74 -14.80 -0.19 -4.21
C ILE A 74 -14.74 1.02 -5.16
N LEU A 75 -14.11 0.87 -6.32
CA LEU A 75 -13.83 1.96 -7.26
C LEU A 75 -14.88 2.15 -8.36
N GLU A 76 -16.05 1.51 -8.27
CA GLU A 76 -17.14 1.86 -9.18
C GLU A 76 -17.43 3.36 -9.11
N VAL A 77 -17.64 3.99 -10.26
CA VAL A 77 -17.77 5.45 -10.37
C VAL A 77 -18.95 6.01 -9.56
N GLU A 78 -19.97 5.19 -9.30
CA GLU A 78 -21.13 5.53 -8.46
C GLU A 78 -20.83 5.58 -6.96
N ASN A 79 -19.78 4.87 -6.53
CA ASN A 79 -19.35 4.82 -5.14
C ASN A 79 -18.47 6.02 -4.76
N ALA A 80 -18.04 6.81 -5.75
CA ALA A 80 -17.23 8.00 -5.55
C ALA A 80 -18.04 9.25 -5.20
N PRO A 81 -17.41 10.30 -4.63
CA PRO A 81 -18.06 11.58 -4.41
C PRO A 81 -18.61 12.23 -5.68
N LEU A 82 -19.83 12.78 -5.58
CA LEU A 82 -20.45 13.53 -6.69
C LEU A 82 -19.76 14.87 -6.97
N GLY A 83 -19.02 15.41 -6.01
CA GLY A 83 -18.16 16.57 -6.25
C GLY A 83 -16.70 16.24 -6.10
N LYS A 84 -15.88 17.22 -6.45
CA LYS A 84 -14.43 17.18 -6.33
C LYS A 84 -13.94 18.54 -5.84
N TRP A 85 -12.87 18.55 -5.04
CA TRP A 85 -12.23 19.81 -4.68
C TRP A 85 -11.58 20.45 -5.92
N PRO A 86 -11.71 21.78 -6.14
CA PRO A 86 -11.13 22.44 -7.31
C PRO A 86 -9.60 22.28 -7.35
N SER A 87 -9.10 21.52 -8.32
CA SER A 87 -7.67 21.27 -8.52
C SER A 87 -7.44 20.55 -9.84
N LYS A 88 -6.34 20.84 -10.55
CA LYS A 88 -5.93 20.03 -11.69
C LYS A 88 -5.60 18.58 -11.31
N PHE A 89 -5.22 18.34 -10.05
CA PHE A 89 -4.79 17.02 -9.58
C PHE A 89 -5.96 16.19 -9.04
N MET A 90 -5.95 14.90 -9.37
CA MET A 90 -6.89 13.92 -8.83
C MET A 90 -6.33 13.26 -7.57
N PRO A 91 -7.21 12.76 -6.68
CA PRO A 91 -6.80 11.79 -5.67
C PRO A 91 -6.08 10.63 -6.37
N ALA A 92 -4.91 10.24 -5.84
CA ALA A 92 -4.20 9.04 -6.26
C ALA A 92 -5.03 7.78 -5.94
N PHE A 93 -4.68 6.65 -6.54
CA PHE A 93 -5.43 5.39 -6.43
C PHE A 93 -5.82 5.05 -4.98
N MET A 94 -4.85 4.98 -4.06
CA MET A 94 -5.11 4.67 -2.65
C MET A 94 -5.88 5.77 -1.90
N GLN A 95 -5.76 7.03 -2.32
CA GLN A 95 -6.57 8.10 -1.76
C GLN A 95 -8.03 7.93 -2.17
N GLN A 96 -8.31 7.54 -3.42
CA GLN A 96 -9.67 7.28 -3.90
C GLN A 96 -10.31 6.09 -3.19
N ILE A 97 -9.56 5.00 -2.97
CA ILE A 97 -9.99 3.86 -2.15
C ILE A 97 -10.40 4.35 -0.74
N ALA A 98 -9.53 5.11 -0.07
CA ALA A 98 -9.81 5.64 1.26
C ALA A 98 -11.03 6.57 1.28
N VAL A 99 -11.20 7.43 0.27
CA VAL A 99 -12.38 8.29 0.12
C VAL A 99 -13.66 7.45 0.04
N ASN A 100 -13.71 6.47 -0.87
CA ASN A 100 -14.91 5.67 -1.10
C ASN A 100 -15.30 4.86 0.15
N LEU A 101 -14.31 4.21 0.79
CA LEU A 101 -14.52 3.44 2.02
C LEU A 101 -14.92 4.29 3.23
N CYS A 102 -14.49 5.56 3.27
CA CYS A 102 -14.86 6.50 4.33
C CYS A 102 -16.29 7.03 4.16
N ILE A 103 -16.68 7.42 2.94
CA ILE A 103 -18.04 7.97 2.69
C ILE A 103 -19.13 6.90 2.68
N ARG A 104 -18.78 5.66 2.30
CA ARG A 104 -19.65 4.47 2.33
C ARG A 104 -20.94 4.61 1.53
N LYS A 105 -20.78 5.01 0.27
CA LYS A 105 -21.90 5.05 -0.68
C LYS A 105 -22.23 3.69 -1.31
N GLY A 106 -21.24 2.81 -1.42
CA GLY A 106 -21.43 1.53 -2.10
C GLY A 106 -22.27 0.54 -1.31
N THR A 107 -22.87 -0.39 -2.05
CA THR A 107 -23.85 -1.36 -1.52
C THR A 107 -23.25 -2.72 -1.19
N SER A 108 -21.97 -2.96 -1.52
CA SER A 108 -21.30 -4.22 -1.20
C SER A 108 -21.01 -4.32 0.30
N GLU A 109 -20.87 -5.55 0.80
CA GLU A 109 -20.56 -5.81 2.21
C GLU A 109 -19.25 -5.16 2.67
N LEU A 110 -18.32 -4.91 1.74
CA LEU A 110 -17.03 -4.23 1.96
C LEU A 110 -17.17 -2.86 2.63
N PHE A 111 -18.24 -2.11 2.35
CA PHE A 111 -18.44 -0.79 2.97
C PHE A 111 -18.95 -0.85 4.42
N GLY A 112 -19.40 -2.03 4.87
CA GLY A 112 -19.92 -2.28 6.21
C GLY A 112 -18.92 -2.89 7.19
N ILE A 113 -17.83 -3.51 6.72
CA ILE A 113 -16.95 -4.33 7.57
C ILE A 113 -16.22 -3.56 8.68
N ASN A 114 -15.89 -2.28 8.47
CA ASN A 114 -15.12 -1.47 9.45
C ASN A 114 -15.97 -0.73 10.50
N GLY A 115 -17.21 -1.16 10.80
CA GLY A 115 -18.00 -0.49 11.84
C GLY A 115 -18.25 0.97 11.48
N ASN A 116 -18.02 1.96 12.35
CA ASN A 116 -18.08 3.41 12.06
C ASN A 116 -16.73 4.15 12.22
N VAL A 117 -15.68 3.44 12.60
CA VAL A 117 -14.35 4.00 12.81
C VAL A 117 -13.46 3.50 11.68
N PHE A 118 -13.13 4.38 10.75
CA PHE A 118 -12.27 4.05 9.61
C PHE A 118 -10.89 4.69 9.78
N SER A 119 -9.86 3.87 9.62
CA SER A 119 -8.47 4.30 9.78
C SER A 119 -7.76 4.46 8.43
N VAL A 120 -7.03 5.57 8.30
CA VAL A 120 -6.16 5.85 7.17
C VAL A 120 -4.75 6.12 7.67
N ASN A 121 -3.81 5.27 7.24
CA ASN A 121 -2.39 5.49 7.49
C ASN A 121 -1.84 6.46 6.44
N GLY A 122 -1.46 7.65 6.88
CA GLY A 122 -1.00 8.72 6.01
C GLY A 122 0.43 9.16 6.34
N PRO A 123 1.46 8.54 5.72
CA PRO A 123 2.84 8.97 5.87
C PRO A 123 3.08 10.46 5.51
N PRO A 124 4.27 11.03 5.79
CA PRO A 124 4.64 12.38 5.38
C PRO A 124 4.47 12.57 3.86
N GLY A 125 3.84 13.67 3.44
CA GLY A 125 3.78 14.02 2.02
C GLY A 125 2.85 13.17 1.14
N THR A 126 2.02 12.30 1.73
CA THR A 126 1.11 11.41 0.96
C THR A 126 -0.28 11.98 0.70
N GLY A 127 -0.49 13.26 0.99
CA GLY A 127 -1.71 14.00 0.65
C GLY A 127 -2.91 13.79 1.58
N LYS A 128 -2.69 13.68 2.90
CA LYS A 128 -3.76 13.67 3.93
C LYS A 128 -4.77 14.82 3.75
N THR A 129 -4.30 16.03 3.47
CA THR A 129 -5.18 17.18 3.23
C THR A 129 -5.98 17.06 1.94
N THR A 130 -5.42 16.44 0.90
CA THR A 130 -6.16 16.15 -0.35
C THR A 130 -7.32 15.20 -0.06
N LEU A 131 -7.08 14.15 0.71
CA LEU A 131 -8.11 13.23 1.18
C LEU A 131 -9.20 13.98 1.99
N LEU A 132 -8.80 14.85 2.93
CA LEU A 132 -9.74 15.68 3.71
C LEU A 132 -10.63 16.54 2.81
N LYS A 133 -10.04 17.21 1.81
CA LYS A 133 -10.75 18.09 0.86
C LYS A 133 -11.86 17.35 0.11
N GLU A 134 -11.60 16.13 -0.34
CA GLU A 134 -12.62 15.30 -1.02
C GLU A 134 -13.76 14.89 -0.09
N ILE A 135 -13.46 14.52 1.16
CA ILE A 135 -14.48 14.20 2.16
C ILE A 135 -15.36 15.42 2.45
N VAL A 136 -14.76 16.60 2.62
CA VAL A 136 -15.47 17.86 2.86
C VAL A 136 -16.43 18.18 1.70
N VAL A 137 -15.96 18.08 0.46
CA VAL A 137 -16.78 18.34 -0.72
C VAL A 137 -17.94 17.36 -0.82
N ASN A 138 -17.70 16.07 -0.58
CA ASN A 138 -18.77 15.07 -0.56
C ASN A 138 -19.87 15.47 0.45
N HIS A 139 -19.49 15.80 1.69
CA HIS A 139 -20.46 16.13 2.74
C HIS A 139 -21.26 17.40 2.41
N ILE A 140 -20.61 18.41 1.83
CA ILE A 140 -21.29 19.64 1.41
C ILE A 140 -22.32 19.37 0.32
N ILE A 141 -22.00 18.53 -0.67
CA ILE A 141 -22.92 18.20 -1.77
C ILE A 141 -24.07 17.33 -1.30
N GLU A 142 -23.80 16.26 -0.56
CA GLU A 142 -24.85 15.40 -0.02
C GLU A 142 -25.83 16.18 0.86
N ARG A 143 -25.30 17.08 1.68
CA ARG A 143 -26.14 18.00 2.45
C ARG A 143 -26.94 18.95 1.55
N ALA A 144 -26.33 19.52 0.52
CA ALA A 144 -27.01 20.38 -0.44
C ALA A 144 -28.17 19.66 -1.16
N ILE A 145 -28.02 18.38 -1.49
CA ILE A 145 -29.10 17.54 -2.04
C ILE A 145 -30.28 17.48 -1.07
N LEU A 146 -30.04 17.23 0.21
CA LEU A 146 -31.10 17.19 1.22
C LEU A 146 -31.75 18.56 1.46
N LEU A 147 -30.95 19.64 1.44
CA LEU A 147 -31.46 21.01 1.60
C LEU A 147 -32.28 21.45 0.38
N ALA A 148 -31.96 20.98 -0.83
CA ALA A 148 -32.67 21.32 -2.06
C ALA A 148 -34.13 20.82 -2.09
N VAL A 149 -34.49 19.84 -1.26
CA VAL A 149 -35.86 19.29 -1.21
C VAL A 149 -36.88 20.32 -0.71
N TYR A 150 -36.44 21.29 0.10
CA TYR A 150 -37.34 22.29 0.69
C TYR A 150 -37.61 23.45 -0.27
N LYS A 151 -38.83 24.00 -0.24
CA LYS A 151 -39.18 25.23 -0.96
C LYS A 151 -38.91 26.46 -0.12
N ASP A 152 -39.35 26.45 1.14
CA ASP A 152 -38.93 27.43 2.15
C ASP A 152 -37.92 26.76 3.09
N PRO A 153 -36.71 27.31 3.27
CA PRO A 153 -35.72 26.78 4.21
C PRO A 153 -36.22 26.63 5.65
N ASP A 154 -37.19 27.45 6.11
CA ASP A 154 -37.77 27.30 7.44
C ASP A 154 -38.60 26.01 7.59
N ASP A 155 -39.08 25.41 6.50
CA ASP A 155 -39.82 24.13 6.56
C ASP A 155 -38.94 22.96 7.01
N ALA A 156 -37.61 23.08 6.90
CA ALA A 156 -36.65 22.09 7.37
C ALA A 156 -36.56 22.00 8.90
N PHE A 157 -37.14 22.97 9.63
CA PHE A 157 -37.00 23.09 11.08
C PHE A 157 -38.31 22.85 11.83
N GLU A 158 -38.19 22.27 13.02
CA GLU A 158 -39.24 22.19 14.04
C GLU A 158 -38.88 23.08 15.23
N LYS A 159 -39.90 23.74 15.79
CA LYS A 159 -39.76 24.68 16.90
C LYS A 159 -39.96 23.98 18.24
N HIS A 160 -39.06 24.23 19.19
CA HIS A 160 -39.11 23.70 20.55
C HIS A 160 -39.11 24.82 21.58
N THR A 161 -39.90 24.66 22.65
CA THR A 161 -39.92 25.58 23.79
C THR A 161 -38.90 25.16 24.84
N PHE A 162 -38.40 26.13 25.62
CA PHE A 162 -37.61 25.85 26.81
C PHE A 162 -38.49 25.33 27.95
N LEU A 163 -37.87 24.76 28.98
CA LEU A 163 -38.55 24.26 30.17
C LEU A 163 -38.48 25.22 31.36
N HIS A 164 -37.36 25.93 31.53
CA HIS A 164 -37.05 26.61 32.79
C HIS A 164 -36.85 28.12 32.66
N GLY A 165 -37.07 28.72 31.49
CA GLY A 165 -36.90 30.17 31.35
C GLY A 165 -37.91 30.95 32.21
N GLY A 166 -37.43 32.04 32.81
CA GLY A 166 -38.19 32.83 33.78
C GLY A 166 -39.23 33.79 33.20
N LYS A 167 -39.38 33.86 31.87
CA LYS A 167 -40.35 34.75 31.19
C LYS A 167 -41.55 33.96 30.65
N GLN A 168 -42.51 34.67 30.07
CA GLN A 168 -43.72 34.07 29.47
C GLN A 168 -43.35 32.96 28.47
N ASP A 169 -44.12 31.87 28.48
CA ASP A 169 -43.90 30.67 27.65
C ASP A 169 -42.55 29.99 27.91
N HIS A 170 -42.05 30.07 29.15
CA HIS A 170 -40.73 29.57 29.56
C HIS A 170 -39.56 30.18 28.79
N ALA A 171 -39.72 31.36 28.19
CA ALA A 171 -38.65 32.04 27.47
C ALA A 171 -37.54 32.55 28.41
N TYR A 172 -36.30 32.61 27.92
CA TYR A 172 -35.19 33.26 28.65
C TYR A 172 -35.10 34.76 28.34
N SER A 173 -35.56 35.20 27.17
CA SER A 173 -35.64 36.62 26.81
C SER A 173 -36.74 36.88 25.77
N ALA A 174 -37.10 38.15 25.55
CA ALA A 174 -37.98 38.56 24.46
C ALA A 174 -37.44 38.15 23.07
N PHE A 175 -36.12 37.96 22.99
CA PHE A 175 -35.42 37.60 21.76
C PHE A 175 -35.01 36.12 21.67
N THR A 176 -35.13 35.36 22.77
CA THR A 176 -34.76 33.94 22.90
C THR A 176 -35.95 33.21 23.52
N ARG A 177 -36.99 33.02 22.70
CA ARG A 177 -38.28 32.45 23.13
C ARG A 177 -38.40 30.95 22.85
N ALA A 178 -37.63 30.44 21.91
CA ALA A 178 -37.63 29.06 21.46
C ALA A 178 -36.29 28.75 20.78
N TRP A 179 -36.06 27.47 20.52
CA TRP A 179 -34.94 26.96 19.73
C TRP A 179 -35.48 26.01 18.66
N TYR A 180 -34.67 25.73 17.64
CA TYR A 180 -35.11 24.96 16.47
C TYR A 180 -34.21 23.76 16.23
N ARG A 181 -34.81 22.64 15.80
CA ARG A 181 -34.13 21.41 15.41
C ARG A 181 -34.46 21.09 13.95
N LEU A 182 -33.53 20.46 13.24
CA LEU A 182 -33.79 19.95 11.88
C LEU A 182 -34.76 18.75 11.94
N LYS A 183 -35.80 18.76 11.10
CA LYS A 183 -36.78 17.67 11.00
C LYS A 183 -36.19 16.41 10.36
N ASN A 184 -35.39 16.58 9.32
CA ASN A 184 -34.69 15.48 8.67
C ASN A 184 -33.32 15.30 9.32
N ASP A 185 -33.20 14.26 10.14
CA ASP A 185 -31.98 13.96 10.89
C ASP A 185 -30.79 13.56 9.99
N SER A 186 -31.02 13.07 8.76
CA SER A 186 -29.95 12.74 7.81
C SER A 186 -29.13 13.97 7.38
N ILE A 187 -29.66 15.19 7.54
CA ILE A 187 -28.88 16.42 7.31
C ILE A 187 -27.68 16.50 8.28
N ASN A 188 -27.85 15.95 9.49
CA ASN A 188 -26.83 15.97 10.54
C ASN A 188 -25.68 14.99 10.29
N ASP A 189 -25.82 14.07 9.33
CA ASP A 189 -24.75 13.14 8.93
C ASP A 189 -23.55 13.88 8.31
N TYR A 190 -23.74 15.13 7.88
CA TYR A 190 -22.78 15.87 7.06
C TYR A 190 -22.08 17.05 7.76
N GLY A 191 -22.22 17.18 9.08
CA GLY A 191 -21.41 18.12 9.87
C GLY A 191 -20.03 17.54 10.18
N ILE A 192 -18.95 18.30 9.94
CA ILE A 192 -17.57 17.80 10.11
C ILE A 192 -16.89 18.50 11.28
N LEU A 193 -16.46 17.72 12.28
CA LEU A 193 -15.59 18.19 13.35
C LEU A 193 -14.18 17.61 13.18
N VAL A 194 -13.19 18.47 12.99
CA VAL A 194 -11.78 18.09 12.92
C VAL A 194 -11.12 18.33 14.27
N THR A 195 -10.45 17.32 14.83
CA THR A 195 -9.72 17.43 16.09
C THR A 195 -8.28 16.95 15.97
N SER A 196 -7.38 17.54 16.77
CA SER A 196 -5.98 17.15 16.86
C SER A 196 -5.38 17.48 18.23
N CYS A 197 -4.25 16.86 18.56
CA CYS A 197 -3.43 17.24 19.72
C CYS A 197 -2.57 18.49 19.47
N ASN A 198 -2.42 18.91 18.21
CA ASN A 198 -1.54 19.99 17.81
C ASN A 198 -2.36 21.24 17.39
N ASN A 199 -2.16 22.37 18.10
CA ASN A 199 -2.79 23.66 17.77
C ASN A 199 -2.52 24.05 16.30
N ALA A 200 -1.30 23.82 15.80
CA ALA A 200 -0.92 24.17 14.44
C ALA A 200 -1.69 23.33 13.41
N ALA A 201 -1.92 22.04 13.68
CA ALA A 201 -2.73 21.19 12.78
C ALA A 201 -4.19 21.68 12.69
N VAL A 202 -4.77 22.05 13.84
CA VAL A 202 -6.13 22.61 13.92
C VAL A 202 -6.24 23.94 13.16
N GLU A 203 -5.23 24.80 13.27
CA GLU A 203 -5.15 26.06 12.53
C GLU A 203 -4.93 25.84 11.04
N ASN A 204 -4.07 24.89 10.65
CA ASN A 204 -3.79 24.60 9.25
C ASN A 204 -5.07 24.20 8.51
N VAL A 205 -5.89 23.31 9.08
CA VAL A 205 -7.18 22.93 8.47
C VAL A 205 -8.13 24.13 8.34
N SER A 206 -8.21 24.96 9.38
CA SER A 206 -9.09 26.13 9.41
C SER A 206 -8.64 27.29 8.52
N LYS A 207 -7.35 27.40 8.22
CA LYS A 207 -6.79 28.45 7.37
C LYS A 207 -6.65 27.99 5.92
N GLU A 208 -6.24 26.75 5.66
CA GLU A 208 -5.95 26.27 4.31
C GLU A 208 -7.21 26.13 3.45
N LEU A 209 -8.30 25.54 3.99
CA LEU A 209 -9.51 25.31 3.20
C LEU A 209 -10.16 26.62 2.69
N PRO A 210 -10.24 27.70 3.50
CA PRO A 210 -10.77 28.99 3.04
C PRO A 210 -9.85 29.80 2.11
N LEU A 211 -8.54 29.49 2.03
CA LEU A 211 -7.58 30.28 1.25
C LEU A 211 -7.66 29.97 -0.25
N GLY A 212 -7.88 31.00 -1.06
CA GLY A 212 -8.02 30.88 -2.52
C GLY A 212 -6.68 30.81 -3.25
N THR A 213 -5.58 31.29 -2.66
CA THR A 213 -4.27 31.37 -3.33
C THR A 213 -3.75 30.01 -3.79
N GLY A 214 -3.80 28.99 -2.91
CA GLY A 214 -3.42 27.62 -3.24
C GLY A 214 -4.38 26.97 -4.24
N LEU A 215 -5.68 27.13 -4.03
CA LEU A 215 -6.73 26.62 -4.91
C LEU A 215 -6.58 27.15 -6.35
N LEU A 216 -6.40 28.47 -6.50
CA LEU A 216 -6.22 29.09 -7.81
C LEU A 216 -4.87 28.74 -8.46
N SER A 217 -3.83 28.49 -7.66
CA SER A 217 -2.55 28.01 -8.21
C SER A 217 -2.64 26.60 -8.78
N ASP A 218 -3.43 25.73 -8.15
CA ASP A 218 -3.65 24.34 -8.58
C ASP A 218 -4.48 24.24 -9.86
N LEU A 219 -5.21 25.29 -10.23
CA LEU A 219 -6.03 25.36 -11.44
C LEU A 219 -5.30 25.97 -12.64
N LYS A 220 -4.03 26.36 -12.50
CA LYS A 220 -3.28 26.96 -13.62
C LYS A 220 -3.01 25.92 -14.73
N PRO A 221 -3.37 26.21 -15.99
CA PRO A 221 -3.02 25.35 -17.12
C PRO A 221 -1.49 25.20 -17.28
N THR A 222 -1.05 24.07 -17.81
CA THR A 222 0.35 23.79 -18.17
C THR A 222 0.51 23.70 -19.68
N SER A 223 1.75 23.69 -20.18
CA SER A 223 2.07 23.54 -21.61
C SER A 223 1.49 22.28 -22.25
N ASP A 224 1.30 21.23 -21.45
CA ASP A 224 0.84 19.92 -21.93
C ASP A 224 -0.69 19.79 -21.99
N ASP A 225 -1.42 20.82 -21.51
CA ASP A 225 -2.88 20.82 -21.55
C ASP A 225 -3.41 21.23 -22.94
N THR A 226 -4.51 20.62 -23.37
CA THR A 226 -5.23 21.05 -24.58
C THR A 226 -5.90 22.41 -24.35
N GLU A 227 -6.11 23.17 -25.43
CA GLU A 227 -6.79 24.47 -25.38
C GLU A 227 -8.19 24.37 -24.75
N GLU A 228 -8.94 23.31 -25.08
CA GLU A 228 -10.24 23.02 -24.47
C GLU A 228 -10.13 22.85 -22.94
N TYR A 229 -9.20 22.02 -22.46
CA TYR A 229 -9.04 21.79 -21.03
C TYR A 229 -8.53 23.03 -20.29
N ALA A 230 -7.63 23.79 -20.90
CA ALA A 230 -7.15 25.06 -20.36
C ALA A 230 -8.31 26.06 -20.19
N GLY A 231 -9.23 26.13 -21.15
CA GLY A 231 -10.47 26.91 -21.03
C GLY A 231 -11.34 26.46 -19.87
N MET A 232 -11.55 25.15 -19.71
CA MET A 232 -12.33 24.59 -18.60
C MET A 232 -11.72 24.91 -17.23
N LEU A 233 -10.39 24.82 -17.10
CA LEU A 233 -9.67 25.19 -15.87
C LEU A 233 -9.83 26.68 -15.56
N GLN A 234 -9.79 27.54 -16.58
CA GLN A 234 -10.00 28.98 -16.42
C GLN A 234 -11.42 29.28 -15.94
N ASP A 235 -12.44 28.59 -16.47
CA ASP A 235 -13.82 28.74 -16.03
C ASP A 235 -13.98 28.43 -14.53
N ILE A 236 -13.41 27.32 -14.06
CA ILE A 236 -13.42 26.95 -12.63
C ILE A 236 -12.67 27.98 -11.79
N SER A 237 -11.49 28.41 -12.25
CA SER A 237 -10.69 29.44 -11.58
C SER A 237 -11.49 30.72 -11.36
N THR A 238 -12.25 31.16 -12.37
CA THR A 238 -13.13 32.33 -12.27
C THR A 238 -14.27 32.15 -11.26
N LEU A 239 -14.81 30.93 -11.09
CA LEU A 239 -15.85 30.66 -10.09
C LEU A 239 -15.34 30.82 -8.64
N PHE A 240 -14.08 30.43 -8.38
CA PHE A 240 -13.48 30.45 -7.05
C PHE A 240 -12.60 31.68 -6.77
N ASP A 241 -12.46 32.60 -7.73
CA ASP A 241 -11.78 33.88 -7.54
C ASP A 241 -12.76 34.96 -7.01
N PRO A 242 -12.61 35.42 -5.75
CA PRO A 242 -13.46 36.47 -5.18
C PRO A 242 -13.42 37.78 -5.98
N ALA A 243 -12.28 38.08 -6.62
CA ALA A 243 -12.14 39.28 -7.43
C ALA A 243 -12.94 39.21 -8.73
N GLN A 244 -13.28 38.01 -9.21
CA GLN A 244 -14.07 37.80 -10.44
C GLN A 244 -15.53 37.43 -10.17
N SER A 245 -15.92 37.21 -8.91
CA SER A 245 -17.31 36.86 -8.57
C SER A 245 -18.32 37.90 -9.08
N LEU A 246 -19.37 37.41 -9.74
CA LEU A 246 -20.53 38.19 -10.19
C LEU A 246 -21.60 38.31 -9.11
N THR A 247 -21.48 37.55 -8.02
CA THR A 247 -22.43 37.62 -6.90
C THR A 247 -21.99 38.66 -5.89
N TYR A 248 -22.95 39.45 -5.42
CA TYR A 248 -22.73 40.47 -4.39
C TYR A 248 -23.62 40.22 -3.18
N GLU A 249 -23.07 40.52 -2.00
CA GLU A 249 -23.80 40.62 -0.74
C GLU A 249 -23.63 42.01 -0.14
N THR A 250 -24.60 42.43 0.68
CA THR A 250 -24.53 43.72 1.38
C THR A 250 -24.12 43.47 2.82
N ILE A 251 -22.92 43.92 3.19
CA ILE A 251 -22.34 43.72 4.52
C ILE A 251 -22.03 45.10 5.09
N SER A 252 -22.54 45.40 6.28
CA SER A 252 -22.42 46.73 6.91
C SER A 252 -22.80 47.88 5.96
N LYS A 253 -23.89 47.69 5.19
CA LYS A 253 -24.43 48.62 4.17
C LYS A 253 -23.53 48.84 2.93
N LYS A 254 -22.49 48.04 2.73
CA LYS A 254 -21.62 48.10 1.54
C LYS A 254 -21.81 46.86 0.66
N PRO A 255 -21.90 47.00 -0.67
CA PRO A 255 -21.91 45.86 -1.56
C PRO A 255 -20.49 45.28 -1.66
N CYS A 256 -20.35 43.99 -1.36
CA CYS A 256 -19.11 43.24 -1.44
C CYS A 256 -19.28 42.04 -2.36
N LYS A 257 -18.22 41.69 -3.11
CA LYS A 257 -18.20 40.46 -3.92
C LYS A 257 -18.19 39.24 -2.99
N ASP A 258 -18.96 38.23 -3.35
CA ASP A 258 -19.19 37.08 -2.48
C ASP A 258 -19.25 35.77 -3.26
N ILE A 259 -18.61 34.73 -2.72
CA ILE A 259 -18.78 33.35 -3.16
C ILE A 259 -19.57 32.60 -2.09
N TYR A 260 -19.00 32.51 -0.88
CA TYR A 260 -19.59 31.85 0.28
C TYR A 260 -19.19 32.57 1.58
N PHE A 261 -19.95 33.57 2.00
CA PHE A 261 -19.67 34.36 3.22
C PHE A 261 -18.26 34.96 3.22
N THR A 262 -17.81 35.42 2.05
CA THR A 262 -16.39 35.73 1.78
C THR A 262 -15.83 36.80 2.71
N GLU A 263 -16.55 37.92 2.89
CA GLU A 263 -16.06 39.02 3.75
C GLU A 263 -16.04 38.67 5.23
N TYR A 264 -16.99 37.84 5.72
CA TYR A 264 -16.94 37.35 7.10
C TYR A 264 -15.71 36.46 7.32
N ALA A 265 -15.37 35.64 6.33
CA ALA A 265 -14.18 34.80 6.36
C ALA A 265 -12.88 35.62 6.32
N LYS A 266 -12.82 36.69 5.51
CA LYS A 266 -11.70 37.64 5.52
C LYS A 266 -11.52 38.29 6.89
N GLY A 267 -12.61 38.74 7.51
CA GLY A 267 -12.57 39.33 8.85
C GLY A 267 -12.14 38.34 9.93
N LEU A 268 -12.54 37.07 9.83
CA LEU A 268 -12.16 36.02 10.78
C LEU A 268 -10.69 35.60 10.66
N LEU A 269 -10.17 35.50 9.44
CA LEU A 269 -8.82 34.99 9.15
C LEU A 269 -7.77 36.10 8.97
N ASP A 270 -8.19 37.36 8.94
CA ASP A 270 -7.35 38.54 8.67
C ASP A 270 -6.52 38.39 7.38
N HIS A 271 -7.18 37.98 6.29
CA HIS A 271 -6.52 37.69 5.02
C HIS A 271 -7.42 37.97 3.81
N GLU A 272 -6.94 38.78 2.85
CA GLU A 272 -7.73 39.20 1.67
C GLU A 272 -7.95 38.10 0.63
N GLY A 273 -7.02 37.14 0.51
CA GLY A 273 -7.08 36.04 -0.46
C GLY A 273 -8.01 34.88 -0.08
N VAL A 274 -9.02 35.11 0.77
CA VAL A 274 -9.97 34.10 1.24
C VAL A 274 -11.17 34.01 0.29
N TRP A 275 -11.57 32.80 -0.11
CA TRP A 275 -12.69 32.61 -1.04
C TRP A 275 -14.04 32.39 -0.34
N GLY A 276 -14.05 31.75 0.83
CA GLY A 276 -15.28 31.54 1.58
C GLY A 276 -15.11 30.90 2.95
N LEU A 277 -16.14 31.02 3.81
CA LEU A 277 -16.18 30.52 5.19
C LEU A 277 -16.45 29.00 5.27
N VAL A 278 -15.61 28.18 4.61
CA VAL A 278 -15.80 26.72 4.58
C VAL A 278 -15.34 26.03 5.88
N ALA A 279 -14.41 26.64 6.61
CA ALA A 279 -13.86 26.12 7.85
C ALA A 279 -13.63 27.23 8.88
N ALA A 280 -13.74 26.91 10.18
CA ALA A 280 -13.42 27.84 11.27
C ALA A 280 -12.90 27.13 12.53
N PRO A 281 -11.92 27.73 13.25
CA PRO A 281 -11.43 27.16 14.50
C PRO A 281 -12.34 27.57 15.65
N LEU A 282 -12.65 26.64 16.54
CA LEU A 282 -13.48 26.84 17.74
C LEU A 282 -12.91 26.12 18.97
N GLY A 283 -13.66 26.12 20.06
CA GLY A 283 -13.31 25.51 21.35
C GLY A 283 -12.58 26.45 22.29
N LYS A 284 -11.38 26.96 21.91
CA LYS A 284 -10.72 28.00 22.70
C LYS A 284 -11.62 29.23 22.79
N ARG A 285 -11.75 29.84 23.98
CA ARG A 285 -12.63 31.00 24.19
C ARG A 285 -12.30 32.18 23.28
N ALA A 286 -11.01 32.42 23.00
CA ALA A 286 -10.58 33.43 22.05
C ALA A 286 -11.12 33.17 20.64
N ASN A 287 -11.06 31.92 20.16
CA ASN A 287 -11.59 31.52 18.85
C ASN A 287 -13.11 31.68 18.77
N ILE A 288 -13.84 31.27 19.81
CA ILE A 288 -15.30 31.46 19.90
C ILE A 288 -15.65 32.95 19.87
N SER A 289 -14.89 33.78 20.59
CA SER A 289 -15.10 35.23 20.64
C SER A 289 -14.82 35.88 19.28
N ALA A 290 -13.73 35.50 18.61
CA ALA A 290 -13.39 35.96 17.28
C ALA A 290 -14.47 35.56 16.25
N PHE A 291 -14.87 34.28 16.25
CA PHE A 291 -15.93 33.79 15.37
C PHE A 291 -17.25 34.55 15.57
N TYR A 292 -17.66 34.76 16.82
CA TYR A 292 -18.86 35.54 17.09
C TYR A 292 -18.74 36.98 16.61
N ASN A 293 -17.65 37.68 16.91
CA ASN A 293 -17.48 39.10 16.58
C ASN A 293 -17.33 39.36 15.08
N HIS A 294 -16.64 38.49 14.35
CA HIS A 294 -16.37 38.67 12.92
C HIS A 294 -17.40 37.99 12.02
N VAL A 295 -18.07 36.95 12.51
CA VAL A 295 -19.07 36.20 11.74
C VAL A 295 -20.46 36.46 12.31
N LEU A 296 -20.85 35.83 13.43
CA LEU A 296 -22.26 35.76 13.86
C LEU A 296 -22.90 37.11 14.18
N TYR A 297 -22.18 38.02 14.83
CA TYR A 297 -22.70 39.32 15.22
C TYR A 297 -22.99 40.22 14.02
N PRO A 298 -22.05 40.42 13.06
CA PRO A 298 -22.35 41.08 11.79
C PRO A 298 -23.47 40.39 11.01
N LEU A 299 -23.46 39.06 10.96
CA LEU A 299 -24.46 38.23 10.30
C LEU A 299 -25.90 38.61 10.69
N TYR A 300 -26.13 38.80 11.99
CA TYR A 300 -27.44 39.14 12.54
C TYR A 300 -28.01 40.45 11.96
N TRP A 301 -27.16 41.47 11.82
CA TRP A 301 -27.58 42.80 11.34
C TRP A 301 -27.72 42.85 9.83
N ASP A 302 -26.81 42.20 9.12
CA ASP A 302 -26.76 42.22 7.65
C ASP A 302 -27.85 41.34 7.02
N PHE A 303 -28.41 40.38 7.77
CA PHE A 303 -29.41 39.44 7.26
C PHE A 303 -30.85 39.94 7.27
N TYR A 304 -31.28 40.91 8.08
CA TYR A 304 -32.73 41.24 8.15
C TYR A 304 -33.01 42.73 8.44
N PRO A 305 -32.67 43.65 7.52
CA PRO A 305 -32.88 45.08 7.75
C PRO A 305 -34.34 45.56 7.63
N GLY A 306 -35.29 44.72 7.19
CA GLY A 306 -36.71 45.10 7.01
C GLY A 306 -37.68 43.98 6.56
N LYS A 307 -38.97 44.30 6.40
CA LYS A 307 -40.07 43.34 6.17
C LYS A 307 -40.06 42.67 4.78
N ASP A 308 -39.73 43.40 3.70
CA ASP A 308 -39.71 42.88 2.31
C ASP A 308 -38.43 42.09 1.95
N PHE A 309 -37.62 41.74 2.95
CA PHE A 309 -36.35 41.05 2.77
C PHE A 309 -36.53 39.54 2.60
N LYS A 310 -37.53 38.93 3.27
CA LYS A 310 -37.76 37.48 3.23
C LYS A 310 -38.06 37.01 1.80
N ASP A 311 -38.99 37.66 1.12
CA ASP A 311 -39.43 37.25 -0.22
C ASP A 311 -38.29 37.37 -1.25
N ARG A 312 -37.43 38.39 -1.12
CA ARG A 312 -36.23 38.55 -1.96
C ARG A 312 -35.21 37.44 -1.74
N ARG A 313 -35.01 36.99 -0.49
CA ARG A 313 -34.10 35.90 -0.15
C ARG A 313 -34.62 34.54 -0.59
N ILE A 314 -35.90 34.27 -0.39
CA ILE A 314 -36.55 33.04 -0.90
C ILE A 314 -36.33 32.93 -2.41
N LYS A 315 -36.50 34.01 -3.18
CA LYS A 315 -36.24 33.99 -4.63
C LYS A 315 -34.77 33.71 -4.98
N LYS A 316 -33.80 34.25 -4.21
CA LYS A 316 -32.38 33.91 -4.40
C LYS A 316 -32.11 32.44 -4.12
N TYR A 317 -32.72 31.88 -3.07
CA TYR A 317 -32.63 30.46 -2.74
C TYR A 317 -33.26 29.58 -3.83
N GLU A 318 -34.42 29.94 -4.36
CA GLU A 318 -35.06 29.24 -5.49
C GLU A 318 -34.13 29.19 -6.70
N ASN A 319 -33.53 30.32 -7.10
CA ASN A 319 -32.58 30.36 -8.21
C ASN A 319 -31.35 29.48 -7.94
N ALA A 320 -30.77 29.56 -6.73
CA ALA A 320 -29.60 28.75 -6.36
C ALA A 320 -29.93 27.25 -6.36
N ARG A 321 -31.15 26.88 -5.97
CA ARG A 321 -31.64 25.50 -6.02
C ARG A 321 -31.77 25.01 -7.45
N ASP A 322 -32.33 25.83 -8.34
CA ASP A 322 -32.51 25.47 -9.74
C ASP A 322 -31.15 25.30 -10.46
N ASP A 323 -30.19 26.19 -10.19
CA ASP A 323 -28.84 26.09 -10.77
C ASP A 323 -28.06 24.88 -10.22
N PHE A 324 -28.16 24.62 -8.91
CA PHE A 324 -27.62 23.39 -8.32
C PHE A 324 -28.25 22.13 -8.93
N GLY A 325 -29.58 22.10 -9.09
CA GLY A 325 -30.30 20.96 -9.67
C GLY A 325 -29.90 20.69 -11.12
N LYS A 326 -29.69 21.72 -11.94
CA LYS A 326 -29.18 21.59 -13.32
C LYS A 326 -27.77 21.00 -13.32
N GLN A 327 -26.87 21.52 -12.48
CA GLN A 327 -25.49 21.02 -12.42
C GLN A 327 -25.43 19.59 -11.87
N LEU A 328 -26.23 19.25 -10.86
CA LEU A 328 -26.33 17.90 -10.31
C LEU A 328 -26.77 16.91 -11.39
N LYS A 329 -27.77 17.28 -12.20
CA LYS A 329 -28.21 16.45 -13.33
C LYS A 329 -27.09 16.21 -14.34
N ALA A 330 -26.32 17.25 -14.69
CA ALA A 330 -25.20 17.12 -15.62
C ALA A 330 -24.12 16.14 -15.10
N VAL A 331 -23.79 16.23 -13.80
CA VAL A 331 -22.84 15.29 -13.16
C VAL A 331 -23.37 13.86 -13.17
N LEU A 332 -24.65 13.65 -12.81
CA LEU A 332 -25.27 12.32 -12.79
C LEU A 332 -25.34 11.69 -14.19
N GLU A 333 -25.62 12.48 -15.23
CA GLU A 333 -25.61 12.01 -16.62
C GLU A 333 -24.22 11.53 -17.06
N LEU A 334 -23.15 12.26 -16.69
CA LEU A 334 -21.78 11.83 -16.95
C LEU A 334 -21.38 10.59 -16.14
N GLN A 335 -21.79 10.53 -14.87
CA GLN A 335 -21.54 9.37 -14.01
C GLN A 335 -22.20 8.10 -14.57
N ASP A 336 -23.44 8.20 -15.08
CA ASP A 336 -24.16 7.08 -15.70
C ASP A 336 -23.46 6.57 -16.98
N GLN A 337 -22.93 7.48 -17.81
CA GLN A 337 -22.12 7.12 -18.97
C GLN A 337 -20.87 6.32 -18.57
N LEU A 338 -20.14 6.77 -17.54
CA LEU A 338 -18.95 6.10 -17.02
C LEU A 338 -19.30 4.76 -16.34
N LYS A 339 -20.46 4.67 -15.68
CA LYS A 339 -20.98 3.42 -15.11
C LYS A 339 -21.18 2.36 -16.18
N GLY A 340 -21.69 2.75 -17.35
CA GLY A 340 -21.82 1.87 -18.52
C GLY A 340 -20.48 1.28 -18.98
N MET A 341 -19.36 1.99 -18.81
CA MET A 341 -18.02 1.44 -19.06
C MET A 341 -17.62 0.43 -17.98
N CYS A 342 -17.75 0.81 -16.70
CA CYS A 342 -17.43 -0.05 -15.56
C CYS A 342 -18.12 -1.41 -15.67
N ALA A 343 -19.42 -1.41 -16.01
CA ALA A 343 -20.22 -2.62 -16.18
C ALA A 343 -19.70 -3.55 -17.29
N ILE A 344 -19.13 -3.00 -18.38
CA ILE A 344 -18.59 -3.78 -19.48
C ILE A 344 -17.28 -4.45 -19.08
N VAL A 345 -16.39 -3.72 -18.40
CA VAL A 345 -15.14 -4.29 -17.88
C VAL A 345 -15.44 -5.39 -16.87
N ARG A 346 -16.34 -5.15 -15.91
CA ARG A 346 -16.78 -6.16 -14.94
C ARG A 346 -17.37 -7.40 -15.61
N LYS A 347 -18.29 -7.20 -16.56
CA LYS A 347 -18.90 -8.32 -17.30
C LYS A 347 -17.85 -9.14 -18.06
N ARG A 348 -16.88 -8.47 -18.70
CA ARG A 348 -15.76 -9.13 -19.39
C ARG A 348 -14.99 -10.03 -18.43
N GLU A 349 -14.57 -9.49 -17.29
CA GLU A 349 -13.79 -10.24 -16.29
C GLU A 349 -14.58 -11.39 -15.65
N ASP A 350 -15.86 -11.18 -15.33
CA ASP A 350 -16.76 -12.23 -14.84
C ASP A 350 -16.91 -13.39 -15.84
N LEU A 351 -16.98 -13.08 -17.15
CA LEU A 351 -17.04 -14.09 -18.20
C LEU A 351 -15.72 -14.84 -18.39
N ILE A 352 -14.58 -14.15 -18.28
CA ILE A 352 -13.25 -14.77 -18.28
C ILE A 352 -13.14 -15.75 -17.10
N TYR A 353 -13.55 -15.32 -15.91
CA TYR A 353 -13.55 -16.17 -14.71
C TYR A 353 -14.48 -17.38 -14.87
N LYS A 354 -15.72 -17.16 -15.32
CA LYS A 354 -16.70 -18.22 -15.56
C LYS A 354 -16.19 -19.23 -16.59
N GLN A 355 -15.55 -18.78 -17.66
CA GLN A 355 -14.93 -19.65 -18.67
C GLN A 355 -13.85 -20.52 -18.03
N ASN A 356 -12.89 -19.93 -17.33
CA ASN A 356 -11.78 -20.67 -16.70
C ASN A 356 -12.30 -21.72 -15.71
N GLY A 357 -13.30 -21.36 -14.89
CA GLY A 357 -13.93 -22.29 -13.95
C GLY A 357 -14.67 -23.44 -14.65
N LEU A 358 -15.34 -23.18 -15.77
CA LEU A 358 -15.99 -24.21 -16.58
C LEU A 358 -14.99 -25.14 -17.28
N GLU A 359 -13.84 -24.61 -17.73
CA GLU A 359 -12.77 -25.42 -18.35
C GLU A 359 -12.15 -26.40 -17.36
N ILE A 360 -11.91 -25.97 -16.12
CA ILE A 360 -11.44 -26.84 -15.03
C ILE A 360 -12.49 -27.91 -14.73
N LYS A 361 -13.74 -27.52 -14.47
CA LYS A 361 -14.85 -28.46 -14.20
C LYS A 361 -15.05 -29.46 -15.33
N LEU A 362 -14.96 -29.02 -16.58
CA LEU A 362 -15.07 -29.90 -17.73
C LEU A 362 -13.92 -30.90 -17.77
N THR A 363 -12.69 -30.47 -17.48
CA THR A 363 -11.50 -31.35 -17.46
C THR A 363 -11.61 -32.42 -16.37
N GLU A 364 -12.02 -32.03 -15.17
CA GLU A 364 -12.28 -32.95 -14.05
C GLU A 364 -13.38 -33.95 -14.41
N LYS A 365 -14.54 -33.46 -14.87
CA LYS A 365 -15.68 -34.31 -15.21
C LYS A 365 -15.37 -35.24 -16.37
N ARG A 366 -14.62 -34.79 -17.36
CA ARG A 366 -14.19 -35.61 -18.50
C ARG A 366 -13.24 -36.72 -18.04
N THR A 367 -12.33 -36.42 -17.11
CA THR A 367 -11.42 -37.42 -16.54
C THR A 367 -12.18 -38.47 -15.73
N GLU A 368 -13.11 -38.03 -14.88
CA GLU A 368 -13.97 -38.91 -14.07
C GLU A 368 -14.85 -39.80 -14.96
N ASN A 369 -15.63 -39.20 -15.87
CA ASN A 369 -16.59 -39.92 -16.69
C ASN A 369 -15.89 -40.84 -17.71
N ASN A 370 -14.75 -40.45 -18.29
CA ASN A 370 -14.00 -41.32 -19.19
C ASN A 370 -13.50 -42.59 -18.48
N ARG A 371 -13.04 -42.48 -17.22
CA ARG A 371 -12.67 -43.67 -16.43
C ARG A 371 -13.85 -44.60 -16.20
N LEU A 372 -15.03 -44.05 -15.90
CA LEU A 372 -16.26 -44.83 -15.73
C LEU A 372 -16.73 -45.47 -17.04
N ILE A 373 -16.66 -44.74 -18.16
CA ILE A 373 -16.98 -45.25 -19.49
C ILE A 373 -16.05 -46.39 -19.87
N GLU A 374 -14.75 -46.26 -19.61
CA GLU A 374 -13.77 -47.33 -19.88
C GLU A 374 -14.07 -48.59 -19.05
N ALA A 375 -14.38 -48.43 -17.76
CA ALA A 375 -14.79 -49.54 -16.91
C ALA A 375 -16.08 -50.22 -17.39
N GLU A 376 -17.09 -49.44 -17.81
CA GLU A 376 -18.35 -50.00 -18.32
C GLU A 376 -18.18 -50.63 -19.71
N ASN A 377 -17.32 -50.09 -20.59
CA ASN A 377 -16.98 -50.72 -21.86
C ASN A 377 -16.33 -52.09 -21.65
N LEU A 378 -15.41 -52.20 -20.68
CA LEU A 378 -14.78 -53.48 -20.34
C LEU A 378 -15.80 -54.51 -19.80
N ASN A 379 -16.81 -54.06 -19.05
CA ASN A 379 -17.93 -54.90 -18.65
C ASN A 379 -18.79 -55.32 -19.85
N LEU A 380 -19.00 -54.39 -20.79
CA LEU A 380 -19.79 -54.61 -22.00
C LEU A 380 -19.14 -55.67 -22.90
N ASP A 381 -17.82 -55.61 -23.08
CA ASP A 381 -17.05 -56.62 -23.83
C ASP A 381 -17.21 -58.01 -23.20
N ARG A 382 -17.09 -58.10 -21.87
CA ARG A 382 -17.34 -59.36 -21.13
C ARG A 382 -18.77 -59.88 -21.31
N LEU A 383 -19.76 -59.00 -21.21
CA LEU A 383 -21.18 -59.38 -21.37
C LEU A 383 -21.48 -59.80 -22.82
N GLN A 384 -20.86 -59.18 -23.82
CA GLN A 384 -21.00 -59.58 -25.24
C GLN A 384 -20.42 -60.98 -25.48
N GLU A 385 -19.29 -61.31 -24.85
CA GLU A 385 -18.72 -62.66 -24.91
C GLU A 385 -19.66 -63.70 -24.28
N ILE A 386 -20.24 -63.37 -23.12
CA ILE A 386 -21.26 -64.21 -22.46
C ILE A 386 -22.50 -64.36 -23.36
N LEU A 387 -22.97 -63.28 -23.98
CA LEU A 387 -24.12 -63.31 -24.89
C LEU A 387 -23.86 -64.23 -26.09
N LYS A 388 -22.67 -64.16 -26.68
CA LYS A 388 -22.26 -65.04 -27.79
C LYS A 388 -22.27 -66.51 -27.40
N GLN A 389 -21.87 -66.81 -26.16
CA GLN A 389 -21.98 -68.16 -25.60
C GLN A 389 -23.44 -68.57 -25.41
N LYS A 390 -24.31 -67.67 -24.89
CA LYS A 390 -25.73 -67.94 -24.70
C LYS A 390 -26.50 -68.13 -26.01
N ASP A 391 -26.16 -67.37 -27.05
CA ASP A 391 -26.67 -67.57 -28.41
C ASP A 391 -26.34 -68.97 -28.94
N LYS A 392 -25.13 -69.46 -28.66
CA LYS A 392 -24.71 -70.81 -29.01
C LYS A 392 -25.52 -71.85 -28.25
N ASP A 393 -25.70 -71.68 -26.94
CA ASP A 393 -26.50 -72.55 -26.07
C ASP A 393 -27.95 -72.65 -26.61
N VAL A 394 -28.58 -71.51 -26.95
CA VAL A 394 -29.94 -71.46 -27.51
C VAL A 394 -30.03 -72.15 -28.88
N ARG A 395 -29.04 -71.96 -29.76
CA ARG A 395 -29.00 -72.64 -31.08
C ARG A 395 -28.88 -74.15 -30.93
N LEU A 396 -28.05 -74.61 -29.98
CA LEU A 396 -27.86 -76.03 -29.69
C LEU A 396 -29.16 -76.65 -29.18
N ALA A 397 -29.80 -76.03 -28.18
CA ALA A 397 -31.06 -76.50 -27.61
C ALA A 397 -32.21 -76.51 -28.66
N LYS A 398 -32.28 -75.49 -29.54
CA LYS A 398 -33.24 -75.48 -30.66
C LYS A 398 -32.96 -76.59 -31.67
N GLY A 399 -31.69 -76.82 -32.03
CA GLY A 399 -31.29 -77.89 -32.94
C GLY A 399 -31.60 -79.28 -32.38
N GLU A 400 -31.45 -79.50 -31.07
CA GLU A 400 -31.85 -80.74 -30.41
C GLU A 400 -33.38 -80.91 -30.40
N ARG A 401 -34.11 -79.84 -30.12
CA ARG A 401 -35.59 -79.83 -30.21
C ARG A 401 -36.05 -80.23 -31.61
N ASP A 402 -35.49 -79.62 -32.65
CA ASP A 402 -35.90 -79.86 -34.04
C ASP A 402 -35.60 -81.31 -34.48
N LYS A 403 -34.49 -81.90 -34.01
CA LYS A 403 -34.18 -83.32 -34.22
C LYS A 403 -35.21 -84.24 -33.58
N ILE A 404 -35.59 -83.96 -32.33
CA ILE A 404 -36.59 -84.77 -31.62
C ILE A 404 -37.99 -84.56 -32.19
N GLU A 405 -38.37 -83.35 -32.59
CA GLU A 405 -39.63 -83.11 -33.32
C GLU A 405 -39.67 -83.85 -34.67
N SER A 406 -38.54 -83.93 -35.39
CA SER A 406 -38.44 -84.72 -36.62
C SER A 406 -38.61 -86.22 -36.34
N HIS A 407 -37.94 -86.77 -35.32
CA HIS A 407 -38.12 -88.17 -34.93
C HIS A 407 -39.56 -88.48 -34.49
N ILE A 408 -40.19 -87.58 -33.72
CA ILE A 408 -41.61 -87.71 -33.35
C ILE A 408 -42.48 -87.74 -34.61
N SER A 409 -42.22 -86.88 -35.59
CA SER A 409 -42.96 -86.82 -36.86
C SER A 409 -42.79 -88.08 -37.70
N GLU A 410 -41.57 -88.62 -37.81
CA GLU A 410 -41.28 -89.87 -38.52
C GLU A 410 -41.99 -91.06 -37.88
N ILE A 411 -41.84 -91.24 -36.57
CA ILE A 411 -42.50 -92.33 -35.83
C ILE A 411 -44.02 -92.15 -35.86
N SER A 412 -44.54 -90.93 -35.79
CA SER A 412 -45.99 -90.66 -35.93
C SER A 412 -46.52 -91.11 -37.29
N LYS A 413 -45.78 -90.84 -38.38
CA LYS A 413 -46.15 -91.29 -39.72
C LYS A 413 -46.09 -92.81 -39.84
N GLU A 414 -45.11 -93.47 -39.21
CA GLU A 414 -45.05 -94.93 -39.17
C GLU A 414 -46.22 -95.54 -38.40
N VAL A 415 -46.61 -94.95 -37.26
CA VAL A 415 -47.79 -95.35 -36.49
C VAL A 415 -49.08 -95.16 -37.30
N GLU A 416 -49.22 -94.06 -38.05
CA GLU A 416 -50.36 -93.84 -38.96
C GLU A 416 -50.38 -94.82 -40.13
N ALA A 417 -49.22 -95.12 -40.73
CA ALA A 417 -49.08 -96.11 -41.80
C ALA A 417 -49.43 -97.53 -41.30
N LEU A 418 -48.99 -97.89 -40.09
CA LEU A 418 -49.35 -99.18 -39.45
C LEU A 418 -50.82 -99.24 -39.08
N SER A 419 -51.40 -98.13 -38.60
CA SER A 419 -52.84 -98.02 -38.31
C SER A 419 -53.70 -98.20 -39.56
N SER A 420 -53.33 -97.57 -40.67
CA SER A 420 -54.02 -97.73 -41.95
C SER A 420 -53.88 -99.14 -42.52
N LYS A 421 -52.68 -99.74 -42.45
CA LYS A 421 -52.43 -101.14 -42.86
C LYS A 421 -53.19 -102.14 -42.00
N LYS A 422 -53.23 -101.94 -40.68
CA LYS A 422 -54.06 -102.73 -39.74
C LYS A 422 -55.53 -102.65 -40.14
N ARG A 423 -56.06 -101.46 -40.44
CA ARG A 423 -57.45 -101.26 -40.86
C ARG A 423 -57.77 -101.99 -42.17
N GLU A 424 -56.85 -101.96 -43.13
CA GLU A 424 -56.98 -102.65 -44.42
C GLU A 424 -56.97 -104.19 -44.26
N GLN A 425 -56.08 -104.73 -43.42
CA GLN A 425 -56.07 -106.18 -43.13
C GLN A 425 -57.30 -106.63 -42.33
N LEU A 426 -57.82 -105.77 -41.44
CA LEU A 426 -59.08 -106.02 -40.73
C LEU A 426 -60.29 -106.07 -41.70
N GLU A 427 -60.32 -105.19 -42.71
CA GLU A 427 -61.34 -105.23 -43.77
C GLU A 427 -61.23 -106.51 -44.60
N LYS A 428 -60.01 -106.93 -44.96
CA LYS A 428 -59.76 -108.20 -45.68
C LYS A 428 -60.14 -109.44 -44.86
N GLU A 429 -59.91 -109.44 -43.54
CA GLU A 429 -60.39 -110.50 -42.63
C GLU A 429 -61.92 -110.59 -42.64
N VAL A 430 -62.59 -109.43 -42.57
CA VAL A 430 -64.07 -109.35 -42.57
C VAL A 430 -64.65 -109.79 -43.91
N ASP A 431 -64.06 -109.41 -45.04
CA ASP A 431 -64.53 -109.80 -46.38
C ASP A 431 -64.31 -111.28 -46.70
N ALA A 432 -63.18 -111.86 -46.25
CA ALA A 432 -62.93 -113.30 -46.34
C ALA A 432 -64.03 -114.10 -45.60
N ARG A 433 -64.43 -113.64 -44.40
CA ARG A 433 -65.50 -114.25 -43.59
C ARG A 433 -66.91 -114.01 -44.15
N LYS A 434 -67.20 -112.86 -44.76
CA LYS A 434 -68.52 -112.52 -45.33
C LYS A 434 -68.86 -113.24 -46.65
N SER A 435 -67.88 -113.74 -47.40
CA SER A 435 -68.09 -114.34 -48.73
C SER A 435 -68.80 -115.73 -48.73
N THR A 436 -69.20 -116.28 -47.58
CA THR A 436 -69.86 -117.60 -47.48
C THR A 436 -71.36 -117.49 -47.12
N GLY A 437 -72.20 -117.21 -48.13
CA GLY A 437 -73.66 -117.26 -48.00
C GLY A 437 -74.21 -118.69 -47.86
N VAL A 438 -75.33 -118.81 -47.13
CA VAL A 438 -75.97 -120.06 -46.65
C VAL A 438 -76.22 -121.11 -47.77
N PHE A 439 -76.32 -120.72 -49.04
CA PHE A 439 -76.55 -121.63 -50.18
C PHE A 439 -75.29 -122.34 -50.73
N SER A 440 -74.05 -121.84 -50.54
CA SER A 440 -72.85 -122.46 -51.17
C SER A 440 -72.19 -123.57 -50.35
N ARG A 441 -72.44 -123.61 -49.03
CA ARG A 441 -71.93 -124.65 -48.11
C ARG A 441 -72.41 -126.07 -48.45
N LEU A 442 -73.43 -126.22 -49.28
CA LEU A 442 -74.04 -127.49 -49.65
C LEU A 442 -73.43 -128.18 -50.89
N PHE A 443 -72.67 -127.47 -51.73
CA PHE A 443 -72.18 -128.03 -53.00
C PHE A 443 -70.67 -128.00 -53.21
N ASN A 444 -69.88 -127.29 -52.37
CA ASN A 444 -68.43 -127.25 -52.58
C ASN A 444 -67.60 -127.03 -51.29
N LYS A 445 -67.32 -128.11 -50.55
CA LYS A 445 -66.58 -128.09 -49.26
C LYS A 445 -65.16 -127.53 -49.36
N GLN A 446 -64.49 -127.60 -50.51
CA GLN A 446 -63.12 -127.10 -50.66
C GLN A 446 -63.00 -125.57 -50.59
N LYS A 447 -64.03 -124.82 -51.01
CA LYS A 447 -63.95 -123.35 -51.06
C LYS A 447 -64.14 -122.68 -49.69
N ALA A 448 -64.87 -123.32 -48.78
CA ALA A 448 -65.08 -122.80 -47.42
C ALA A 448 -63.81 -122.91 -46.55
N ALA A 449 -63.10 -124.04 -46.60
CA ALA A 449 -61.87 -124.25 -45.82
C ALA A 449 -60.72 -123.32 -46.27
N ALA A 450 -60.61 -123.02 -47.57
CA ALA A 450 -59.58 -122.12 -48.09
C ALA A 450 -59.78 -120.66 -47.64
N ASN A 451 -61.03 -120.19 -47.52
CA ASN A 451 -61.32 -118.82 -47.10
C ASN A 451 -61.14 -118.59 -45.59
N GLU A 452 -61.30 -119.64 -44.78
CA GLU A 452 -61.10 -119.57 -43.32
C GLU A 452 -59.60 -119.51 -42.97
N LEU A 453 -58.77 -120.28 -43.69
CA LEU A 453 -57.30 -120.22 -43.61
C LEU A 453 -56.74 -118.86 -44.05
N LEU A 454 -57.36 -118.23 -45.06
CA LEU A 454 -57.03 -116.85 -45.48
C LEU A 454 -57.38 -115.82 -44.39
N ALA A 455 -58.51 -115.98 -43.70
CA ALA A 455 -58.91 -115.08 -42.61
C ALA A 455 -58.00 -115.19 -41.38
N GLU A 456 -57.53 -116.39 -41.03
CA GLU A 456 -56.54 -116.58 -39.96
C GLU A 456 -55.18 -115.93 -40.29
N GLY A 457 -54.73 -116.00 -41.55
CA GLY A 457 -53.51 -115.31 -41.99
C GLY A 457 -53.60 -113.78 -41.87
N TYR A 458 -54.77 -113.18 -42.16
CA TYR A 458 -54.99 -111.74 -41.97
C TYR A 458 -55.07 -111.35 -40.47
N HIS A 459 -55.62 -112.21 -39.62
CA HIS A 459 -55.70 -111.98 -38.18
C HIS A 459 -54.31 -111.96 -37.52
N GLU A 460 -53.40 -112.85 -37.94
CA GLU A 460 -52.03 -112.92 -37.43
C GLU A 460 -51.22 -111.65 -37.80
N GLU A 461 -51.45 -111.07 -38.98
CA GLU A 461 -50.86 -109.77 -39.35
C GLU A 461 -51.43 -108.60 -38.52
N VAL A 462 -52.71 -108.65 -38.13
CA VAL A 462 -53.33 -107.64 -37.26
C VAL A 462 -52.74 -107.66 -35.85
N ILE A 463 -52.45 -108.85 -35.30
CA ILE A 463 -51.78 -109.00 -33.99
C ILE A 463 -50.37 -108.40 -34.06
N LYS A 464 -49.56 -108.80 -35.05
CA LYS A 464 -48.20 -108.25 -35.24
C LYS A 464 -48.20 -106.73 -35.42
N ALA A 465 -49.15 -106.18 -36.19
CA ALA A 465 -49.29 -104.73 -36.35
C ALA A 465 -49.71 -104.02 -35.04
N THR A 466 -50.44 -104.70 -34.15
CA THR A 466 -50.88 -104.14 -32.86
C THR A 466 -49.74 -104.11 -31.85
N GLU A 467 -48.96 -105.19 -31.73
CA GLU A 467 -47.78 -105.25 -30.86
C GLU A 467 -46.72 -104.22 -31.28
N GLU A 468 -46.49 -104.07 -32.59
CA GLU A 468 -45.54 -103.06 -33.10
C GLU A 468 -46.07 -101.63 -32.92
N MET A 469 -47.38 -101.39 -33.08
CA MET A 469 -48.01 -100.11 -32.74
C MET A 469 -47.87 -99.75 -31.26
N GLU A 470 -48.07 -100.71 -30.34
CA GLU A 470 -47.90 -100.46 -28.91
C GLU A 470 -46.44 -100.12 -28.57
N ARG A 471 -45.48 -100.81 -29.19
CA ARG A 471 -44.05 -100.50 -29.03
C ARG A 471 -43.71 -99.08 -29.51
N LEU A 472 -44.16 -98.72 -30.72
CA LEU A 472 -43.91 -97.38 -31.29
C LEU A 472 -44.66 -96.29 -30.53
N THR A 473 -45.87 -96.55 -30.02
CA THR A 473 -46.63 -95.60 -29.19
C THR A 473 -45.90 -95.31 -27.88
N ARG A 474 -45.33 -96.34 -27.25
CA ARG A 474 -44.52 -96.17 -26.03
C ARG A 474 -43.24 -95.37 -26.27
N GLN A 475 -42.54 -95.63 -27.38
CA GLN A 475 -41.40 -94.82 -27.81
C GLN A 475 -41.80 -93.37 -28.09
N LEU A 476 -42.98 -93.15 -28.65
CA LEU A 476 -43.50 -91.83 -28.99
C LEU A 476 -43.89 -91.03 -27.72
N ASP A 477 -44.40 -91.69 -26.68
CA ASP A 477 -44.66 -91.06 -25.38
C ASP A 477 -43.35 -90.71 -24.63
N GLU A 478 -42.34 -91.57 -24.70
CA GLU A 478 -41.00 -91.29 -24.15
C GLU A 478 -40.36 -90.07 -24.85
N LEU A 479 -40.39 -90.04 -26.19
CA LEU A 479 -39.91 -88.91 -26.99
C LEU A 479 -40.71 -87.62 -26.75
N ARG A 480 -42.02 -87.71 -26.47
CA ARG A 480 -42.85 -86.54 -26.13
C ARG A 480 -42.48 -85.93 -24.80
N GLU A 481 -42.18 -86.73 -23.77
CA GLU A 481 -41.67 -86.20 -22.50
C GLU A 481 -40.25 -85.65 -22.65
N GLU A 482 -39.40 -86.27 -23.47
CA GLU A 482 -38.08 -85.72 -23.81
C GLU A 482 -38.19 -84.37 -24.54
N ALA A 483 -39.10 -84.26 -25.51
CA ALA A 483 -39.39 -83.01 -26.22
C ALA A 483 -39.89 -81.89 -25.30
N LYS A 484 -40.69 -82.23 -24.29
CA LYS A 484 -41.18 -81.29 -23.28
C LYS A 484 -40.05 -80.80 -22.37
N ASN A 485 -39.14 -81.67 -21.96
CA ASN A 485 -37.95 -81.29 -21.19
C ASN A 485 -37.04 -80.36 -21.99
N ILE A 486 -36.77 -80.67 -23.26
CA ILE A 486 -35.97 -79.82 -24.14
C ILE A 486 -36.66 -78.50 -24.43
N LYS A 487 -37.99 -78.48 -24.56
CA LYS A 487 -38.76 -77.24 -24.69
C LYS A 487 -38.57 -76.32 -23.48
N MET A 488 -38.63 -76.86 -22.27
CA MET A 488 -38.33 -76.10 -21.05
C MET A 488 -36.87 -75.62 -21.00
N GLU A 489 -35.92 -76.41 -21.52
CA GLU A 489 -34.50 -76.05 -21.60
C GLU A 489 -34.25 -74.91 -22.60
N VAL A 490 -34.93 -74.93 -23.75
CA VAL A 490 -34.94 -73.83 -24.73
C VAL A 490 -35.49 -72.55 -24.09
N GLU A 491 -36.63 -72.63 -23.38
CA GLU A 491 -37.23 -71.49 -22.69
C GLU A 491 -36.31 -70.91 -21.60
N ARG A 492 -35.65 -71.77 -20.80
CA ARG A 492 -34.65 -71.33 -19.81
C ARG A 492 -33.45 -70.65 -20.46
N SER A 493 -32.95 -71.19 -21.57
CA SER A 493 -31.80 -70.63 -22.29
C SER A 493 -32.13 -69.28 -22.91
N ILE A 494 -33.34 -69.12 -23.48
CA ILE A 494 -33.84 -67.83 -23.99
C ILE A 494 -34.00 -66.82 -22.84
N HIS A 495 -34.54 -67.24 -21.69
CA HIS A 495 -34.67 -66.35 -20.54
C HIS A 495 -33.32 -65.86 -20.02
N ALA A 496 -32.32 -66.75 -19.94
CA ALA A 496 -30.96 -66.40 -19.56
C ALA A 496 -30.30 -65.45 -20.58
N GLN A 497 -30.53 -65.65 -21.89
CA GLN A 497 -30.09 -64.73 -22.94
C GLN A 497 -30.70 -63.34 -22.75
N ASN A 498 -32.04 -63.24 -22.62
CA ASN A 498 -32.75 -61.98 -22.47
C ASN A 498 -32.26 -61.18 -21.24
N LYS A 499 -31.88 -61.87 -20.16
CA LYS A 499 -31.30 -61.23 -18.98
C LYS A 499 -29.96 -60.55 -19.30
N VAL A 500 -29.07 -61.23 -20.03
CA VAL A 500 -27.78 -60.65 -20.45
C VAL A 500 -27.99 -59.50 -21.42
N GLU A 501 -28.95 -59.61 -22.34
CA GLU A 501 -29.31 -58.50 -23.26
C GLU A 501 -29.82 -57.26 -22.51
N ALA A 502 -30.64 -57.45 -21.47
CA ALA A 502 -31.10 -56.37 -20.61
C ALA A 502 -29.94 -55.69 -19.84
N GLU A 503 -29.00 -56.48 -19.30
CA GLU A 503 -27.80 -55.96 -18.64
C GLU A 503 -26.92 -55.15 -19.61
N ILE A 504 -26.73 -55.64 -20.85
CA ILE A 504 -26.02 -54.91 -21.90
C ILE A 504 -26.70 -53.57 -22.20
N LEU A 505 -28.03 -53.55 -22.31
CA LEU A 505 -28.80 -52.33 -22.58
C LEU A 505 -28.65 -51.30 -21.44
N ASP A 506 -28.68 -51.75 -20.18
CA ASP A 506 -28.44 -50.88 -19.01
C ASP A 506 -27.05 -50.25 -19.07
N LYS A 507 -26.00 -51.05 -19.33
CA LYS A 507 -24.63 -50.52 -19.46
C LYS A 507 -24.48 -49.52 -20.60
N LYS A 508 -25.06 -49.81 -21.78
CA LYS A 508 -25.08 -48.85 -22.91
C LYS A 508 -25.79 -47.55 -22.56
N THR A 509 -26.88 -47.63 -21.81
CA THR A 509 -27.64 -46.45 -21.37
C THR A 509 -26.81 -45.61 -20.40
N LYS A 510 -26.09 -46.25 -19.48
CA LYS A 510 -25.23 -45.57 -18.53
C LYS A 510 -24.04 -44.87 -19.18
N ILE A 511 -23.41 -45.51 -20.17
CA ILE A 511 -22.35 -44.87 -20.97
C ILE A 511 -22.88 -43.62 -21.68
N LYS A 512 -24.04 -43.71 -22.35
CA LYS A 512 -24.66 -42.56 -23.02
C LYS A 512 -24.95 -41.41 -22.06
N GLU A 513 -25.40 -41.70 -20.84
CA GLU A 513 -25.67 -40.66 -19.84
C GLU A 513 -24.37 -39.95 -19.39
N LEU A 514 -23.29 -40.71 -19.19
CA LEU A 514 -21.97 -40.15 -18.85
C LEU A 514 -21.41 -39.28 -19.98
N GLU A 515 -21.57 -39.70 -21.24
CA GLU A 515 -21.20 -38.92 -22.42
C GLU A 515 -22.03 -37.63 -22.54
N LYS A 516 -23.34 -37.73 -22.26
CA LYS A 516 -24.27 -36.60 -22.30
C LYS A 516 -23.89 -35.52 -21.29
N GLN A 517 -23.51 -35.88 -20.06
CA GLN A 517 -23.04 -34.93 -19.05
C GLN A 517 -21.81 -34.14 -19.51
N ILE A 518 -20.86 -34.79 -20.22
CA ILE A 518 -19.70 -34.11 -20.80
C ILE A 518 -20.17 -33.13 -21.90
N GLN A 519 -21.06 -33.55 -22.79
CA GLN A 519 -21.58 -32.72 -23.87
C GLN A 519 -22.36 -31.49 -23.37
N GLU A 520 -23.15 -31.63 -22.32
CA GLU A 520 -23.90 -30.52 -21.71
C GLU A 520 -22.93 -29.45 -21.17
N LEU A 521 -21.91 -29.84 -20.41
CA LEU A 521 -20.88 -28.91 -19.92
C LEU A 521 -20.10 -28.26 -21.07
N GLN A 522 -19.79 -29.00 -22.12
CA GLN A 522 -19.15 -28.45 -23.33
C GLN A 522 -20.02 -27.40 -24.01
N SER A 523 -21.33 -27.63 -24.13
CA SER A 523 -22.25 -26.65 -24.71
C SER A 523 -22.33 -25.36 -23.88
N VAL A 524 -22.38 -25.48 -22.54
CA VAL A 524 -22.35 -24.31 -21.64
C VAL A 524 -21.05 -23.52 -21.78
N LEU A 525 -19.91 -24.21 -21.91
CA LEU A 525 -18.61 -23.59 -22.13
C LEU A 525 -18.57 -22.83 -23.46
N GLU A 526 -19.03 -23.43 -24.57
CA GLU A 526 -19.04 -22.78 -25.88
C GLU A 526 -19.96 -21.56 -25.93
N ASN A 527 -21.14 -21.64 -25.30
CA ASN A 527 -22.03 -20.48 -25.16
C ASN A 527 -21.36 -19.36 -24.37
N THR A 528 -20.66 -19.69 -23.27
CA THR A 528 -19.92 -18.72 -22.45
C THR A 528 -18.76 -18.08 -23.24
N LYS A 529 -18.02 -18.87 -24.04
CA LYS A 529 -16.98 -18.34 -24.93
C LYS A 529 -17.54 -17.39 -25.99
N HIS A 530 -18.69 -17.72 -26.57
CA HIS A 530 -19.35 -16.86 -27.55
C HIS A 530 -19.78 -15.52 -26.93
N GLU A 531 -20.41 -15.56 -25.74
CA GLU A 531 -20.77 -14.35 -25.01
C GLU A 531 -19.54 -13.51 -24.62
N ARG A 532 -18.46 -14.15 -24.18
CA ARG A 532 -17.19 -13.50 -23.88
C ARG A 532 -16.60 -12.81 -25.10
N ASN A 533 -16.52 -13.49 -26.25
CA ASN A 533 -15.95 -12.91 -27.47
C ASN A 533 -16.76 -11.70 -27.98
N ASN A 534 -18.09 -11.75 -27.84
CA ASN A 534 -18.94 -10.60 -28.14
C ASN A 534 -18.66 -9.43 -27.18
N THR A 535 -18.57 -9.72 -25.87
CA THR A 535 -18.26 -8.71 -24.84
C THR A 535 -16.86 -8.12 -25.02
N GLU A 536 -15.87 -8.94 -25.39
CA GLU A 536 -14.49 -8.51 -25.69
C GLU A 536 -14.46 -7.51 -26.85
N SER A 537 -15.24 -7.76 -27.90
CA SER A 537 -15.31 -6.87 -29.07
C SER A 537 -15.85 -5.49 -28.69
N ILE A 538 -16.93 -5.46 -27.89
CA ILE A 538 -17.52 -4.22 -27.36
C ILE A 538 -16.54 -3.51 -26.43
N TYR A 539 -15.87 -4.25 -25.55
CA TYR A 539 -14.86 -3.74 -24.64
C TYR A 539 -13.72 -3.04 -25.40
N LEU A 540 -13.12 -3.71 -26.39
CA LEU A 540 -12.01 -3.16 -27.17
C LEU A 540 -12.39 -1.88 -27.92
N GLU A 541 -13.60 -1.82 -28.49
CA GLU A 541 -14.11 -0.61 -29.14
C GLU A 541 -14.22 0.54 -28.13
N LYS A 542 -14.90 0.29 -27.00
CA LYS A 542 -15.15 1.32 -25.99
C LYS A 542 -13.89 1.79 -25.28
N VAL A 543 -13.02 0.88 -24.86
CA VAL A 543 -11.75 1.22 -24.19
C VAL A 543 -10.87 2.02 -25.13
N ARG A 544 -10.78 1.65 -26.41
CA ARG A 544 -10.01 2.43 -27.38
C ARG A 544 -10.49 3.88 -27.51
N THR A 545 -11.79 4.13 -27.47
CA THR A 545 -12.35 5.49 -27.47
C THR A 545 -12.09 6.20 -26.14
N PHE A 546 -12.21 5.48 -25.03
CA PHE A 546 -12.06 6.03 -23.68
C PHE A 546 -10.61 6.32 -23.29
N THR A 547 -9.64 5.58 -23.79
CA THR A 547 -8.21 5.79 -23.53
C THR A 547 -7.55 6.65 -24.60
N GLN A 548 -8.34 7.24 -25.52
CA GLN A 548 -7.82 8.04 -26.61
C GLN A 548 -7.13 9.31 -26.09
N ASP A 549 -5.80 9.29 -26.15
CA ASP A 549 -4.94 10.34 -25.64
C ASP A 549 -5.31 11.72 -26.24
N LYS A 550 -5.31 12.75 -25.38
CA LYS A 550 -5.68 14.16 -25.61
C LYS A 550 -7.16 14.56 -25.60
N SER A 551 -8.12 13.64 -25.48
CA SER A 551 -9.53 14.02 -25.24
C SER A 551 -9.74 14.47 -23.78
N VAL A 552 -10.63 15.43 -23.55
CA VAL A 552 -11.09 15.76 -22.18
C VAL A 552 -12.01 14.67 -21.59
N ASP A 553 -12.56 13.82 -22.45
CA ASP A 553 -13.35 12.64 -22.09
C ASP A 553 -12.49 11.37 -21.97
N ALA A 554 -11.17 11.49 -22.11
CA ALA A 554 -10.26 10.36 -21.91
C ALA A 554 -10.10 10.03 -20.43
N GLY A 555 -9.95 8.74 -20.13
CA GLY A 555 -9.68 8.21 -18.79
C GLY A 555 -8.88 6.91 -18.83
N ILE A 556 -8.72 6.30 -17.66
CA ILE A 556 -7.99 5.04 -17.47
C ILE A 556 -9.00 3.96 -17.05
N ALA A 557 -9.01 2.82 -17.72
CA ALA A 557 -9.87 1.70 -17.32
C ALA A 557 -9.22 0.92 -16.16
N LEU A 558 -10.03 0.49 -15.18
CA LEU A 558 -9.60 -0.47 -14.15
C LEU A 558 -9.82 -1.88 -14.71
N ASP A 559 -8.87 -2.34 -15.52
CA ASP A 559 -8.86 -3.65 -16.15
C ASP A 559 -7.66 -4.49 -15.68
N THR A 560 -7.50 -5.68 -16.25
CA THR A 560 -6.38 -6.57 -15.90
C THR A 560 -5.01 -5.92 -16.16
N GLU A 561 -4.88 -5.08 -17.20
CA GLU A 561 -3.62 -4.41 -17.53
C GLU A 561 -3.26 -3.36 -16.46
N PHE A 562 -4.24 -2.57 -16.02
CA PHE A 562 -4.06 -1.65 -14.91
C PHE A 562 -3.64 -2.38 -13.62
N MET A 563 -4.28 -3.52 -13.32
CA MET A 563 -3.99 -4.30 -12.10
C MET A 563 -2.65 -5.03 -12.17
N ASP A 564 -2.22 -5.46 -13.37
CA ASP A 564 -0.87 -5.96 -13.61
C ASP A 564 0.18 -4.86 -13.39
N GLY A 565 -0.10 -3.64 -13.85
CA GLY A 565 0.75 -2.49 -13.59
C GLY A 565 0.83 -2.12 -12.11
N LEU A 566 -0.32 -2.09 -11.42
CA LEU A 566 -0.44 -1.77 -9.99
C LEU A 566 0.37 -2.72 -9.11
N LEU A 567 0.35 -4.02 -9.43
CA LEU A 567 1.04 -5.08 -8.70
C LEU A 567 2.41 -5.44 -9.30
N SER A 568 2.91 -4.63 -10.24
CA SER A 568 4.20 -4.87 -10.88
C SER A 568 5.36 -4.71 -9.90
N LEU A 569 6.38 -5.55 -10.05
CA LEU A 569 7.66 -5.39 -9.36
C LEU A 569 8.50 -4.23 -9.95
N ASP A 570 8.14 -3.76 -11.15
CA ASP A 570 8.74 -2.56 -11.72
C ASP A 570 8.23 -1.32 -10.97
N LEU A 571 9.18 -0.59 -10.36
CA LEU A 571 8.86 0.56 -9.53
C LEU A 571 8.21 1.70 -10.32
N LYS A 572 8.60 1.92 -11.58
CA LYS A 572 8.05 2.97 -12.42
C LYS A 572 6.62 2.64 -12.82
N VAL A 573 6.40 1.42 -13.34
CA VAL A 573 5.06 0.96 -13.75
C VAL A 573 4.09 0.97 -12.57
N SER A 574 4.51 0.44 -11.42
CA SER A 574 3.66 0.45 -10.21
C SER A 574 3.41 1.85 -9.67
N THR A 575 4.40 2.76 -9.77
CA THR A 575 4.21 4.17 -9.37
C THR A 575 3.20 4.87 -10.27
N ASP A 576 3.29 4.70 -11.58
CA ASP A 576 2.37 5.33 -12.54
C ASP A 576 0.92 4.86 -12.31
N ALA A 577 0.73 3.56 -12.06
CA ALA A 577 -0.58 3.00 -11.69
C ALA A 577 -1.10 3.55 -10.34
N GLN A 578 -0.24 3.71 -9.34
CA GLN A 578 -0.60 4.27 -8.02
C GLN A 578 -0.98 5.76 -8.09
N VAL A 579 -0.39 6.52 -9.02
CA VAL A 579 -0.71 7.94 -9.26
C VAL A 579 -2.04 8.11 -9.98
N ALA A 580 -2.39 7.16 -10.85
CA ALA A 580 -3.60 7.18 -11.64
C ALA A 580 -4.88 7.03 -10.79
N ASN A 581 -5.99 7.46 -11.37
CA ASN A 581 -7.33 7.31 -10.79
C ASN A 581 -8.27 6.80 -11.90
N PRO A 582 -8.66 5.52 -11.89
CA PRO A 582 -9.42 4.92 -12.97
C PRO A 582 -10.85 5.49 -13.07
N TRP A 583 -11.46 5.38 -14.24
CA TRP A 583 -12.82 5.82 -14.60
C TRP A 583 -13.04 7.33 -14.74
N PHE A 584 -12.26 8.17 -14.05
CA PHE A 584 -12.47 9.62 -14.10
C PHE A 584 -11.88 10.24 -15.36
N THR A 585 -12.63 11.19 -15.92
CA THR A 585 -12.21 12.01 -17.07
C THR A 585 -12.03 13.46 -16.64
N LYS A 586 -11.26 14.23 -17.42
CA LYS A 586 -11.07 15.67 -17.16
C LYS A 586 -12.41 16.41 -17.16
N ARG A 587 -13.29 16.13 -18.12
CA ARG A 587 -14.63 16.75 -18.20
C ARG A 587 -15.49 16.40 -16.99
N TYR A 588 -15.56 15.14 -16.61
CA TYR A 588 -16.34 14.74 -15.44
C TYR A 588 -15.87 15.46 -14.18
N ASN A 589 -14.56 15.58 -13.98
CA ASN A 589 -13.99 16.27 -12.83
C ASN A 589 -14.33 17.77 -12.79
N ILE A 590 -14.26 18.47 -13.93
CA ILE A 590 -14.66 19.88 -14.01
C ILE A 590 -16.13 20.07 -13.63
N GLU A 591 -17.03 19.21 -14.12
CA GLU A 591 -18.45 19.31 -13.78
C GLU A 591 -18.73 19.00 -12.29
N ARG A 592 -17.96 18.09 -11.68
CA ARG A 592 -17.97 17.83 -10.22
C ARG A 592 -17.49 19.03 -9.40
N GLU A 593 -16.51 19.78 -9.89
CA GLU A 593 -16.02 21.02 -9.26
C GLU A 593 -17.05 22.16 -9.37
N LYS A 594 -17.72 22.29 -10.52
CA LYS A 594 -18.87 23.22 -10.66
C LYS A 594 -19.98 22.86 -9.69
N LEU A 595 -20.30 21.56 -9.54
CA LEU A 595 -21.32 21.12 -8.59
C LEU A 595 -21.01 21.56 -7.16
N PHE A 596 -19.74 21.47 -6.75
CA PHE A 596 -19.30 21.97 -5.46
C PHE A 596 -19.55 23.48 -5.30
N TYR A 597 -19.22 24.29 -6.32
CA TYR A 597 -19.52 25.73 -6.30
C TYR A 597 -21.02 26.02 -6.10
N TYR A 598 -21.89 25.37 -6.87
CA TYR A 598 -23.33 25.57 -6.75
C TYR A 598 -23.91 25.03 -5.45
N ALA A 599 -23.35 23.95 -4.88
CA ALA A 599 -23.73 23.44 -3.56
C ALA A 599 -23.44 24.46 -2.44
N MET A 600 -22.30 25.15 -2.54
CA MET A 600 -21.96 26.24 -1.61
C MET A 600 -22.92 27.42 -1.75
N LYS A 601 -23.24 27.82 -2.99
CA LYS A 601 -24.26 28.87 -3.24
C LYS A 601 -25.63 28.51 -2.66
N LEU A 602 -26.10 27.28 -2.89
CA LEU A 602 -27.35 26.79 -2.35
C LEU A 602 -27.35 26.82 -0.81
N SER A 603 -26.30 26.29 -0.20
CA SER A 603 -26.15 26.25 1.27
C SER A 603 -26.16 27.65 1.87
N LYS A 604 -25.45 28.60 1.23
CA LYS A 604 -25.46 30.01 1.62
C LYS A 604 -26.89 30.56 1.60
N GLU A 605 -27.56 30.51 0.46
CA GLU A 605 -28.89 31.10 0.34
C GLU A 605 -29.94 30.40 1.22
N PHE A 606 -29.77 29.10 1.52
CA PHE A 606 -30.58 28.38 2.51
C PHE A 606 -30.45 29.03 3.90
N VAL A 607 -29.21 29.23 4.38
CA VAL A 607 -28.94 29.84 5.69
C VAL A 607 -29.43 31.29 5.73
N LEU A 608 -29.20 32.06 4.67
CA LEU A 608 -29.62 33.47 4.55
C LEU A 608 -31.14 33.64 4.57
N SER A 609 -31.88 32.64 4.08
CA SER A 609 -33.34 32.71 3.91
C SER A 609 -34.12 32.14 5.10
N SER A 610 -33.46 31.46 6.05
CA SER A 610 -34.10 30.85 7.21
C SER A 610 -34.10 31.77 8.44
N LYS A 611 -35.28 31.99 9.03
CA LYS A 611 -35.43 32.63 10.34
C LYS A 611 -35.01 31.70 11.48
N SER A 612 -35.23 30.39 11.30
CA SER A 612 -34.87 29.35 12.26
C SER A 612 -33.35 29.30 12.49
N CYS A 613 -32.56 29.33 11.41
CA CYS A 613 -31.10 29.44 11.48
C CYS A 613 -30.66 30.68 12.28
N ARG A 614 -31.23 31.84 11.95
CA ARG A 614 -30.92 33.11 12.62
C ARG A 614 -31.21 33.04 14.12
N ASP A 615 -32.39 32.56 14.51
CA ASP A 615 -32.80 32.50 15.91
C ASP A 615 -31.90 31.52 16.70
N ASN A 616 -31.48 30.41 16.07
CA ASN A 616 -30.50 29.50 16.63
C ASN A 616 -29.12 30.15 16.80
N PHE A 617 -28.60 30.89 15.81
CA PHE A 617 -27.32 31.62 15.95
C PHE A 617 -27.37 32.69 17.05
N LYS A 618 -28.52 33.36 17.20
CA LYS A 618 -28.74 34.31 18.29
C LYS A 618 -28.72 33.63 19.66
N THR A 619 -29.41 32.50 19.77
CA THR A 619 -29.42 31.67 20.98
C THR A 619 -28.00 31.18 21.31
N LEU A 620 -27.23 30.82 20.30
CA LEU A 620 -25.83 30.41 20.45
C LEU A 620 -24.95 31.54 21.00
N GLY A 621 -25.12 32.77 20.51
CA GLY A 621 -24.45 33.97 21.04
C GLY A 621 -24.76 34.23 22.52
N HIS A 622 -26.02 34.04 22.93
CA HIS A 622 -26.42 34.12 24.35
C HIS A 622 -25.80 33.00 25.18
N TYR A 623 -25.82 31.76 24.68
CA TYR A 623 -25.24 30.60 25.35
C TYR A 623 -23.72 30.76 25.57
N TRP A 624 -22.99 31.25 24.58
CA TRP A 624 -21.57 31.60 24.71
C TRP A 624 -21.31 32.80 25.64
N GLY A 625 -22.34 33.52 26.06
CA GLY A 625 -22.23 34.69 26.92
C GLY A 625 -21.63 35.91 26.22
N LEU A 626 -21.68 35.94 24.88
CA LEU A 626 -21.18 37.04 24.05
C LEU A 626 -22.29 38.00 23.59
N LEU A 627 -23.54 37.57 23.69
CA LEU A 627 -24.72 38.40 23.49
C LEU A 627 -25.46 38.60 24.84
N PRO A 628 -25.57 39.83 25.36
CA PRO A 628 -26.29 40.09 26.61
C PRO A 628 -27.81 39.89 26.44
N GLY A 629 -28.49 39.53 27.51
CA GLY A 629 -29.95 39.40 27.57
C GLY A 629 -30.67 40.76 27.61
N ASP A 630 -31.99 40.72 27.80
CA ASP A 630 -32.85 41.93 27.77
C ASP A 630 -32.41 43.01 28.77
N ASP A 631 -31.91 42.60 29.94
CA ASP A 631 -31.47 43.48 31.02
C ASP A 631 -30.00 43.94 30.88
N LYS A 632 -29.40 43.70 29.70
CA LYS A 632 -27.97 43.91 29.39
C LYS A 632 -26.99 43.06 30.21
N GLU A 633 -27.49 42.10 30.97
CA GLU A 633 -26.70 41.13 31.73
C GLU A 633 -26.49 39.82 30.96
N ARG A 634 -25.56 38.98 31.44
CA ARG A 634 -25.31 37.66 30.85
C ARG A 634 -26.51 36.75 31.12
N MET A 635 -26.99 36.09 30.06
CA MET A 635 -28.07 35.11 30.17
C MET A 635 -27.54 33.77 30.70
N GLU A 636 -28.17 33.24 31.75
CA GLU A 636 -27.86 31.92 32.28
C GLU A 636 -28.98 30.93 31.95
N PHE A 637 -28.64 29.89 31.20
CA PHE A 637 -29.56 28.81 30.87
C PHE A 637 -29.50 27.68 31.92
N HIS A 638 -30.65 27.12 32.24
CA HIS A 638 -30.76 25.92 33.08
C HIS A 638 -30.04 24.73 32.42
N ILE A 639 -29.47 23.83 33.23
CA ILE A 639 -28.67 22.71 32.74
C ILE A 639 -29.49 21.75 31.84
N ASP A 640 -30.74 21.50 32.20
CA ASP A 640 -31.63 20.62 31.42
C ASP A 640 -31.99 21.23 30.06
N ASP A 641 -32.18 22.55 30.00
CA ASP A 641 -32.40 23.24 28.72
C ASP A 641 -31.13 23.17 27.85
N LYS A 642 -29.94 23.47 28.42
CA LYS A 642 -28.66 23.39 27.70
C LYS A 642 -28.46 22.02 27.04
N ARG A 643 -28.70 20.94 27.80
CA ARG A 643 -28.56 19.56 27.30
C ARG A 643 -29.46 19.24 26.11
N ARG A 644 -30.62 19.91 26.00
CA ARG A 644 -31.59 19.70 24.91
C ARG A 644 -31.30 20.53 23.67
N PHE A 645 -30.95 21.81 23.83
CA PHE A 645 -30.85 22.71 22.68
C PHE A 645 -29.43 22.80 22.09
N VAL A 646 -28.36 22.62 22.88
CA VAL A 646 -26.98 22.91 22.42
C VAL A 646 -26.57 22.05 21.22
N GLY A 647 -26.95 20.77 21.20
CA GLY A 647 -26.71 19.89 20.06
C GLY A 647 -27.34 20.41 18.77
N ALA A 648 -28.61 20.82 18.83
CA ALA A 648 -29.34 21.39 17.70
C ALA A 648 -28.73 22.73 17.21
N LEU A 649 -28.21 23.55 18.13
CA LEU A 649 -27.52 24.79 17.75
C LEU A 649 -26.22 24.51 16.98
N TYR A 650 -25.43 23.53 17.41
CA TYR A 650 -24.21 23.14 16.68
C TYR A 650 -24.53 22.49 15.33
N GLN A 651 -25.58 21.67 15.25
CA GLN A 651 -26.07 21.13 13.97
C GLN A 651 -26.47 22.26 13.00
N THR A 652 -27.12 23.31 13.51
CA THR A 652 -27.43 24.51 12.72
C THR A 652 -26.16 25.29 12.34
N LEU A 653 -25.16 25.36 13.22
CA LEU A 653 -23.87 25.99 12.95
C LEU A 653 -23.13 25.32 11.79
N PHE A 654 -23.20 23.99 11.68
CA PHE A 654 -22.60 23.26 10.55
C PHE A 654 -23.20 23.64 9.19
N LEU A 655 -24.44 24.15 9.14
CA LEU A 655 -25.01 24.68 7.90
C LEU A 655 -24.33 25.96 7.44
N LEU A 656 -23.89 26.81 8.37
CA LEU A 656 -23.15 28.05 8.10
C LEU A 656 -21.67 27.74 7.79
N VAL A 657 -21.03 26.93 8.64
CA VAL A 657 -19.62 26.55 8.48
C VAL A 657 -19.52 25.02 8.46
N PRO A 658 -19.34 24.41 7.28
CA PRO A 658 -19.31 22.95 7.13
C PRO A 658 -18.29 22.24 8.01
N VAL A 659 -17.12 22.84 8.20
CA VAL A 659 -15.98 22.26 8.94
C VAL A 659 -15.67 23.10 10.18
N LEU A 660 -15.79 22.50 11.36
CA LEU A 660 -15.30 23.11 12.60
C LEU A 660 -14.03 22.40 13.02
N SER A 661 -12.99 23.14 13.42
CA SER A 661 -11.78 22.53 13.99
C SER A 661 -11.58 22.92 15.45
N THR A 662 -11.12 21.98 16.27
CA THR A 662 -10.78 22.24 17.67
C THR A 662 -9.68 21.30 18.15
N THR A 663 -9.03 21.59 19.26
CA THR A 663 -8.02 20.68 19.83
C THR A 663 -8.68 19.73 20.81
N PHE A 664 -8.10 18.54 21.03
CA PHE A 664 -8.62 17.64 22.07
C PHE A 664 -8.67 18.30 23.46
N ALA A 665 -7.73 19.20 23.76
CA ALA A 665 -7.70 19.97 25.01
C ALA A 665 -8.91 20.91 25.16
N SER A 666 -9.44 21.45 24.05
CA SER A 666 -10.58 22.39 24.07
C SER A 666 -11.91 21.71 23.80
N LEU A 667 -11.90 20.52 23.19
CA LEU A 667 -13.07 19.77 22.77
C LEU A 667 -14.06 19.56 23.92
N GLY A 668 -13.54 19.28 25.11
CA GLY A 668 -14.37 18.98 26.24
C GLY A 668 -15.18 20.11 26.80
N THR A 669 -14.56 21.28 26.92
CA THR A 669 -15.27 22.50 27.28
C THR A 669 -16.25 22.90 26.18
N PHE A 670 -15.88 22.69 24.91
CA PHE A 670 -16.70 23.04 23.76
C PHE A 670 -17.99 22.22 23.67
N LEU A 671 -17.91 20.91 23.94
CA LEU A 671 -19.02 19.96 23.84
C LEU A 671 -19.55 19.50 25.20
N ARG A 672 -19.18 20.16 26.30
CA ARG A 672 -19.52 19.74 27.67
C ARG A 672 -21.01 19.46 27.87
N ASP A 673 -21.84 20.35 27.33
CA ASP A 673 -23.29 20.33 27.49
C ASP A 673 -23.98 19.50 26.38
N VAL A 674 -23.22 18.90 25.45
CA VAL A 674 -23.69 17.91 24.47
C VAL A 674 -23.57 16.53 25.09
N LYS A 675 -24.71 15.99 25.56
CA LYS A 675 -24.78 14.67 26.22
C LYS A 675 -25.42 13.58 25.36
N GLU A 676 -26.07 13.95 24.26
CA GLU A 676 -26.66 12.98 23.32
C GLU A 676 -25.59 12.41 22.38
N PRO A 677 -25.65 11.11 22.03
CA PRO A 677 -24.77 10.52 21.03
C PRO A 677 -25.14 10.99 19.62
N GLY A 678 -24.19 10.91 18.68
CA GLY A 678 -24.46 11.16 17.26
C GLY A 678 -24.86 12.60 16.87
N VAL A 679 -24.54 13.59 17.71
CA VAL A 679 -24.80 15.02 17.41
C VAL A 679 -23.92 15.53 16.27
N ILE A 680 -22.69 15.02 16.16
CA ILE A 680 -21.73 15.31 15.09
C ILE A 680 -21.86 14.24 14.01
N GLY A 681 -21.93 14.64 12.74
CA GLY A 681 -21.94 13.70 11.61
C GLY A 681 -20.64 12.91 11.52
N THR A 682 -19.57 13.59 11.15
CA THR A 682 -18.24 13.00 10.93
C THR A 682 -17.19 13.66 11.82
N LEU A 683 -16.58 12.86 12.69
CA LEU A 683 -15.35 13.21 13.39
C LEU A 683 -14.16 12.90 12.50
N ILE A 684 -13.23 13.84 12.37
CA ILE A 684 -11.92 13.60 11.77
C ILE A 684 -10.87 13.85 12.83
N VAL A 685 -10.10 12.82 13.17
CA VAL A 685 -8.94 12.98 14.05
C VAL A 685 -7.71 13.07 13.17
N ASP A 686 -7.15 14.27 13.05
CA ASP A 686 -5.93 14.52 12.29
C ASP A 686 -4.69 14.42 13.18
N GLU A 687 -3.60 13.91 12.62
CA GLU A 687 -2.38 13.54 13.34
C GLU A 687 -2.66 12.58 14.51
N ALA A 688 -3.55 11.60 14.29
CA ALA A 688 -4.02 10.68 15.33
C ALA A 688 -2.93 9.81 15.98
N GLY A 689 -1.76 9.67 15.33
CA GLY A 689 -0.57 9.01 15.90
C GLY A 689 -0.04 9.71 17.15
N GLN A 690 -0.39 10.97 17.37
CA GLN A 690 0.00 11.80 18.51
C GLN A 690 -0.94 11.71 19.71
N ALA A 691 -2.17 11.25 19.46
CA ALA A 691 -3.26 11.32 20.41
C ALA A 691 -3.28 10.05 21.25
N GLN A 692 -3.42 10.20 22.57
CA GLN A 692 -3.63 9.05 23.43
C GLN A 692 -5.05 8.51 23.25
N PRO A 693 -5.26 7.18 23.27
CA PRO A 693 -6.56 6.56 23.01
C PRO A 693 -7.76 7.16 23.74
N GLN A 694 -7.59 7.41 25.05
CA GLN A 694 -8.66 7.92 25.90
C GLN A 694 -9.18 9.31 25.49
N MET A 695 -8.39 10.09 24.76
CA MET A 695 -8.77 11.44 24.33
C MET A 695 -9.90 11.40 23.29
N ALA A 696 -10.00 10.30 22.53
CA ALA A 696 -11.00 10.14 21.48
C ALA A 696 -12.36 9.66 21.98
N VAL A 697 -12.45 9.02 23.15
CA VAL A 697 -13.66 8.34 23.65
C VAL A 697 -14.89 9.25 23.64
N GLY A 698 -14.78 10.44 24.24
CA GLY A 698 -15.87 11.40 24.27
C GLY A 698 -16.23 12.00 22.91
N ALA A 699 -15.25 12.14 22.03
CA ALA A 699 -15.47 12.62 20.66
C ALA A 699 -16.25 11.57 19.85
N LEU A 700 -15.79 10.32 19.91
CA LEU A 700 -16.40 9.16 19.24
C LEU A 700 -17.84 8.95 19.69
N TYR A 701 -18.12 9.04 20.99
CA TYR A 701 -19.49 8.92 21.52
C TYR A 701 -20.47 9.92 20.90
N ARG A 702 -20.03 11.15 20.66
CA ARG A 702 -20.87 12.23 20.11
C ARG A 702 -20.94 12.22 18.58
N SER A 703 -20.26 11.29 17.91
CA SER A 703 -20.12 11.27 16.47
C SER A 703 -20.77 10.05 15.83
N ARG A 704 -21.38 10.23 14.66
CA ARG A 704 -22.01 9.13 13.91
C ARG A 704 -20.99 8.27 13.19
N ARG A 705 -19.90 8.89 12.71
CA ARG A 705 -18.79 8.24 12.03
C ARG A 705 -17.48 8.93 12.41
N ALA A 706 -16.38 8.20 12.31
CA ALA A 706 -15.05 8.73 12.58
C ALA A 706 -14.05 8.29 11.52
N MET A 707 -13.29 9.25 11.02
CA MET A 707 -12.12 9.04 10.19
C MET A 707 -10.88 9.36 11.02
N ILE A 708 -10.03 8.36 11.24
CA ILE A 708 -8.80 8.47 12.01
C ILE A 708 -7.65 8.55 11.02
N VAL A 709 -6.97 9.70 10.97
CA VAL A 709 -5.91 9.97 10.00
C VAL A 709 -4.64 10.37 10.74
N GLY A 710 -3.56 9.68 10.43
CA GLY A 710 -2.31 9.87 11.14
C GLY A 710 -1.29 8.85 10.71
N ASP A 711 -0.22 8.77 11.47
CA ASP A 711 0.90 7.90 11.18
C ASP A 711 1.60 7.50 12.48
N PRO A 712 1.55 6.21 12.87
CA PRO A 712 2.18 5.72 14.09
C PRO A 712 3.71 5.67 13.97
N LYS A 713 4.27 5.76 12.77
CA LYS A 713 5.73 5.79 12.51
C LYS A 713 6.33 7.20 12.51
N GLN A 714 5.50 8.22 12.77
CA GLN A 714 5.93 9.58 13.06
C GLN A 714 5.96 9.80 14.59
N VAL A 715 5.70 11.02 15.06
CA VAL A 715 5.80 11.37 16.47
C VAL A 715 4.73 10.65 17.30
N GLU A 716 5.20 9.90 18.31
CA GLU A 716 4.38 9.19 19.30
C GLU A 716 3.70 10.15 20.30
N PRO A 717 2.63 9.71 21.00
CA PRO A 717 1.99 10.52 22.03
C PRO A 717 2.95 10.87 23.16
N VAL A 718 2.93 12.13 23.60
CA VAL A 718 3.70 12.56 24.79
C VAL A 718 3.06 11.93 26.03
N VAL A 719 3.84 11.33 26.93
CA VAL A 719 3.30 10.71 28.15
C VAL A 719 3.56 11.61 29.35
N THR A 720 2.49 12.02 30.05
CA THR A 720 2.59 12.85 31.25
C THR A 720 2.99 12.05 32.49
N GLU A 721 3.48 12.73 33.53
CA GLU A 721 3.85 12.10 34.81
C GLU A 721 2.64 11.45 35.50
N ASP A 722 1.46 12.07 35.44
CA ASP A 722 0.20 11.52 35.97
C ASP A 722 -0.14 10.16 35.36
N LEU A 723 0.06 10.01 34.04
CA LEU A 723 -0.16 8.75 33.35
C LEU A 723 0.87 7.70 33.76
N ASN A 724 2.12 8.09 34.05
CA ASN A 724 3.12 7.17 34.58
C ASN A 724 2.74 6.65 35.98
N LEU A 725 2.21 7.53 36.85
CA LEU A 725 1.71 7.15 38.19
C LEU A 725 0.52 6.18 38.08
N LEU A 726 -0.46 6.48 37.21
CA LEU A 726 -1.59 5.57 36.96
C LEU A 726 -1.11 4.22 36.43
N LYS A 727 -0.20 4.20 35.45
CA LYS A 727 0.38 2.95 34.92
C LYS A 727 1.11 2.12 35.98
N SER A 728 1.70 2.77 36.99
CA SER A 728 2.34 2.08 38.13
C SER A 728 1.35 1.59 39.19
N ALA A 729 0.12 2.11 39.21
CA ALA A 729 -0.90 1.78 40.20
C ALA A 729 -1.85 0.64 39.77
N PHE A 730 -2.05 0.43 38.46
CA PHE A 730 -2.81 -0.71 37.95
C PHE A 730 -1.88 -1.92 37.84
N ASP A 731 -2.22 -3.10 38.35
CA ASP A 731 -1.41 -4.34 38.16
C ASP A 731 -2.14 -5.41 37.34
N ASP A 732 -3.31 -5.09 36.80
CA ASP A 732 -4.14 -6.03 36.05
C ASP A 732 -3.48 -6.42 34.71
N GLN A 733 -3.41 -7.73 34.44
CA GLN A 733 -2.78 -8.25 33.23
C GLN A 733 -3.52 -7.82 31.96
N GLU A 734 -4.85 -7.68 32.03
CA GLU A 734 -5.68 -7.27 30.89
C GLU A 734 -5.46 -5.81 30.48
N LEU A 735 -5.00 -4.96 31.42
CA LEU A 735 -4.75 -3.53 31.19
C LEU A 735 -3.29 -3.22 30.82
N LEU A 736 -2.39 -4.22 30.88
CA LEU A 736 -0.99 -4.06 30.52
C LEU A 736 -0.77 -3.46 29.12
N PRO A 737 -1.54 -3.84 28.06
CA PRO A 737 -1.38 -3.23 26.75
C PRO A 737 -1.56 -1.71 26.78
N TYR A 738 -2.59 -1.21 27.47
CA TYR A 738 -2.89 0.22 27.61
C TYR A 738 -1.82 1.00 28.40
N LYS A 739 -0.88 0.31 29.06
CA LYS A 739 0.27 0.95 29.72
C LYS A 739 1.39 1.31 28.75
N SER A 740 1.38 0.85 27.51
CA SER A 740 2.42 1.23 26.55
C SER A 740 2.44 2.75 26.30
N LYS A 741 3.63 3.31 26.08
CA LYS A 741 3.82 4.74 25.74
C LYS A 741 3.67 5.02 24.24
N THR A 742 3.69 3.97 23.43
CA THR A 742 3.67 4.06 21.96
C THR A 742 2.27 3.93 21.37
N ILE A 743 1.27 3.57 22.19
CA ILE A 743 -0.10 3.39 21.73
C ILE A 743 -0.78 4.74 21.54
N SER A 744 -1.40 4.88 20.38
CA SER A 744 -2.12 6.07 19.93
C SER A 744 -3.54 5.76 19.47
N VAL A 745 -4.35 6.80 19.29
CA VAL A 745 -5.68 6.70 18.65
C VAL A 745 -5.57 6.02 17.29
N GLN A 746 -4.52 6.34 16.52
CA GLN A 746 -4.23 5.71 15.22
C GLN A 746 -4.02 4.20 15.37
N SER A 747 -3.17 3.75 16.28
CA SER A 747 -2.85 2.32 16.44
C SER A 747 -4.07 1.45 16.82
N LEU A 748 -5.01 1.98 17.61
CA LEU A 748 -6.26 1.27 17.93
C LEU A 748 -7.19 1.23 16.72
N ALA A 749 -7.30 2.36 16.00
CA ALA A 749 -8.12 2.43 14.79
C ALA A 749 -7.57 1.51 13.69
N ASP A 750 -6.24 1.43 13.53
CA ASP A 750 -5.58 0.53 12.59
C ASP A 750 -5.92 -0.94 12.89
N LYS A 751 -5.83 -1.35 14.17
CA LYS A 751 -6.22 -2.71 14.58
C LYS A 751 -7.69 -3.04 14.29
N LEU A 752 -8.60 -2.09 14.42
CA LEU A 752 -10.01 -2.27 14.05
C LEU A 752 -10.24 -2.30 12.53
N ASN A 753 -9.37 -1.67 11.75
CA ASN A 753 -9.54 -1.50 10.31
C ASN A 753 -9.26 -2.82 9.58
N HIS A 754 -10.19 -3.31 8.76
CA HIS A 754 -9.96 -4.51 7.93
C HIS A 754 -9.14 -4.20 6.67
N PHE A 755 -9.11 -2.96 6.20
CA PHE A 755 -8.38 -2.53 5.01
C PHE A 755 -7.02 -1.95 5.42
N GLY A 756 -5.92 -2.49 4.90
CA GLY A 756 -4.62 -2.07 5.41
C GLY A 756 -3.46 -2.77 4.73
N THR A 757 -2.33 -2.82 5.42
CA THR A 757 -1.17 -3.63 5.03
C THR A 757 -0.30 -3.90 6.25
N TYR A 758 0.62 -4.84 6.13
CA TYR A 758 1.60 -5.17 7.16
C TYR A 758 2.92 -4.42 6.94
N LEU A 759 3.39 -3.75 7.99
CA LEU A 759 4.73 -3.17 8.06
C LEU A 759 5.63 -4.08 8.92
N ASP A 760 6.76 -4.51 8.36
CA ASP A 760 7.76 -5.24 9.12
C ASP A 760 8.44 -4.31 10.13
N ASN A 761 8.44 -4.73 11.39
CA ASN A 761 8.95 -4.02 12.55
C ASN A 761 10.21 -4.70 13.16
N GLY A 762 10.81 -5.66 12.45
CA GLY A 762 11.97 -6.42 12.89
C GLY A 762 11.65 -7.49 13.94
N THR A 763 10.38 -7.89 14.05
CA THR A 763 9.92 -8.97 14.95
C THR A 763 9.13 -10.02 14.16
N ASP A 764 8.88 -11.18 14.77
CA ASP A 764 8.07 -12.25 14.16
C ASP A 764 6.59 -11.84 13.93
N TYR A 765 6.17 -10.68 14.44
CA TYR A 765 4.81 -10.17 14.36
C TYR A 765 4.79 -8.80 13.68
N PRO A 766 4.57 -8.75 12.34
CA PRO A 766 4.52 -7.48 11.63
C PRO A 766 3.33 -6.62 12.11
N GLU A 767 3.49 -5.31 12.02
CA GLU A 767 2.50 -4.35 12.49
C GLU A 767 1.47 -4.06 11.40
N TRP A 768 0.19 -4.30 11.70
CA TRP A 768 -0.91 -3.93 10.83
C TRP A 768 -1.20 -2.43 10.90
N VAL A 769 -1.18 -1.75 9.76
CA VAL A 769 -1.58 -0.34 9.63
C VAL A 769 -2.86 -0.22 8.82
N GLY A 770 -3.66 0.82 9.08
CA GLY A 770 -4.90 1.10 8.36
C GLY A 770 -4.66 1.44 6.88
N CYS A 771 -5.72 1.82 6.17
CA CYS A 771 -5.69 2.03 4.72
C CYS A 771 -4.52 2.95 4.32
N PRO A 772 -3.47 2.45 3.63
CA PRO A 772 -2.22 3.20 3.47
C PRO A 772 -2.27 4.15 2.28
N LEU A 773 -1.79 5.38 2.47
CA LEU A 773 -1.53 6.32 1.38
C LEU A 773 -0.08 6.18 0.90
N LEU A 774 0.12 5.86 -0.37
CA LEU A 774 1.44 5.44 -0.88
C LEU A 774 2.22 6.51 -1.63
N VAL A 775 1.54 7.44 -2.33
CA VAL A 775 2.22 8.39 -3.23
C VAL A 775 2.77 9.60 -2.47
N HIS A 776 4.09 9.68 -2.34
CA HIS A 776 4.81 10.73 -1.64
C HIS A 776 5.19 11.90 -2.58
N ARG A 777 4.87 13.14 -2.19
CA ARG A 777 5.15 14.35 -2.99
C ARG A 777 5.89 15.47 -2.25
N ARG A 778 6.40 15.22 -1.04
CA ARG A 778 6.96 16.27 -0.17
C ARG A 778 8.46 16.50 -0.41
N CYS A 779 9.26 15.44 -0.30
CA CYS A 779 10.70 15.52 -0.36
C CYS A 779 11.31 14.63 -1.45
N ILE A 780 12.43 15.09 -1.99
CA ILE A 780 13.23 14.30 -2.92
C ILE A 780 14.14 13.33 -2.14
N SER A 781 14.75 12.39 -2.84
CA SER A 781 15.79 11.53 -2.27
C SER A 781 17.07 12.35 -2.06
N PRO A 782 17.87 12.07 -1.01
CA PRO A 782 17.82 10.87 -0.16
C PRO A 782 16.85 10.92 1.03
N MET A 783 16.21 12.06 1.34
CA MET A 783 15.31 12.18 2.51
C MET A 783 14.12 11.22 2.40
N TYR A 784 13.57 11.11 1.19
CA TYR A 784 12.52 10.14 0.88
C TYR A 784 12.98 8.70 1.14
N ASP A 785 14.15 8.29 0.61
CA ASP A 785 14.68 6.93 0.78
C ASP A 785 14.94 6.61 2.25
N ILE A 786 15.51 7.56 3.01
CA ILE A 786 15.71 7.43 4.46
C ILE A 786 14.38 7.15 5.16
N SER A 787 13.34 7.91 4.86
CA SER A 787 12.02 7.74 5.44
C SER A 787 11.41 6.39 5.05
N ASN A 788 11.43 6.06 3.76
CA ASN A 788 10.78 4.88 3.20
C ASN A 788 11.41 3.58 3.69
N GLU A 789 12.74 3.49 3.70
CA GLU A 789 13.45 2.29 4.16
C GLU A 789 13.37 2.11 5.68
N ILE A 790 13.48 3.19 6.47
CA ILE A 790 13.54 3.07 7.94
C ILE A 790 12.16 2.85 8.57
N SER A 791 11.09 3.36 7.95
CA SER A 791 9.76 3.43 8.60
C SER A 791 8.63 2.71 7.87
N TYR A 792 8.74 2.45 6.57
CA TYR A 792 7.62 1.94 5.75
C TYR A 792 8.00 0.79 4.83
N ASN A 793 9.12 0.09 5.07
CA ASN A 793 9.53 -1.11 4.33
C ASN A 793 9.57 -0.94 2.80
N GLY A 794 9.79 0.29 2.30
CA GLY A 794 9.90 0.57 0.87
C GLY A 794 8.56 0.73 0.13
N ILE A 795 7.40 0.69 0.80
CA ILE A 795 6.09 0.67 0.11
C ILE A 795 5.68 2.01 -0.52
N MET A 796 6.24 3.15 -0.06
CA MET A 796 5.89 4.45 -0.63
C MET A 796 6.37 4.56 -2.09
N LYS A 797 5.75 5.47 -2.85
CA LYS A 797 6.04 5.76 -4.25
C LYS A 797 6.35 7.25 -4.42
N GLN A 798 7.55 7.60 -4.88
CA GLN A 798 8.00 8.99 -4.98
C GLN A 798 7.49 9.70 -6.23
N GLN A 799 6.92 10.89 -6.05
CA GLN A 799 6.42 11.79 -7.10
C GLN A 799 6.69 13.26 -6.74
N THR A 800 7.88 13.53 -6.18
CA THR A 800 8.30 14.88 -5.79
C THR A 800 8.97 15.60 -6.95
N ARG A 801 8.65 16.89 -7.13
CA ARG A 801 9.31 17.74 -8.13
C ARG A 801 10.66 18.26 -7.62
N GLU A 802 11.62 18.34 -8.53
CA GLU A 802 12.91 19.02 -8.27
C GLU A 802 12.71 20.52 -8.02
N PRO A 803 13.60 21.18 -7.26
CA PRO A 803 13.49 22.61 -6.96
C PRO A 803 13.72 23.45 -8.22
N ALA A 804 13.04 24.60 -8.31
CA ALA A 804 13.34 25.60 -9.34
C ALA A 804 14.77 26.11 -9.20
N THR A 805 15.40 26.53 -10.31
CA THR A 805 16.79 27.02 -10.33
C THR A 805 17.03 28.20 -9.39
N THR A 806 16.06 29.11 -9.29
CA THR A 806 16.08 30.24 -8.34
C THR A 806 16.06 29.79 -6.89
N THR A 807 15.26 28.77 -6.56
CA THR A 807 15.22 28.17 -5.23
C THR A 807 16.52 27.43 -4.93
N ALA A 808 17.03 26.65 -5.87
CA ALA A 808 18.28 25.90 -5.70
C ALA A 808 19.50 26.80 -5.46
N ALA A 809 19.53 27.99 -6.07
CA ALA A 809 20.60 28.98 -5.85
C ALA A 809 20.67 29.50 -4.40
N THR A 810 19.58 29.40 -3.64
CA THR A 810 19.54 29.82 -2.23
C THR A 810 20.15 28.81 -1.27
N PHE A 811 20.31 27.55 -1.69
CA PHE A 811 20.74 26.46 -0.80
C PHE A 811 22.18 26.63 -0.36
N VAL A 812 22.50 26.22 0.87
CA VAL A 812 23.86 26.32 1.43
C VAL A 812 24.81 25.39 0.69
N TYR A 813 24.44 24.12 0.62
CA TYR A 813 25.15 23.09 -0.14
C TYR A 813 24.29 22.57 -1.29
N ASP A 814 24.97 22.20 -2.37
CA ASP A 814 24.38 21.61 -3.57
C ASP A 814 23.76 20.23 -3.33
N LYS A 815 24.23 19.47 -2.34
CA LYS A 815 23.79 18.11 -2.00
C LYS A 815 23.48 17.91 -0.51
N SER A 816 22.63 16.92 -0.21
CA SER A 816 22.46 16.39 1.15
C SER A 816 23.71 15.62 1.57
N GLN A 817 24.15 15.75 2.83
CA GLN A 817 25.40 15.13 3.29
C GLN A 817 25.47 14.96 4.81
N TRP A 818 26.29 14.01 5.24
CA TRP A 818 26.76 13.89 6.62
C TRP A 818 27.99 14.78 6.83
N ILE A 819 27.98 15.58 7.89
CA ILE A 819 29.07 16.47 8.28
C ILE A 819 29.60 15.96 9.62
N ASN A 820 30.68 15.17 9.56
CA ASN A 820 31.26 14.53 10.74
C ASN A 820 32.00 15.55 11.61
N ILE A 821 31.49 15.81 12.82
CA ILE A 821 32.08 16.75 13.78
C ILE A 821 32.22 16.08 15.14
N VAL A 822 33.47 15.81 15.51
CA VAL A 822 33.83 15.27 16.82
C VAL A 822 33.96 16.41 17.82
N GLY A 823 33.42 16.22 19.02
CA GLY A 823 33.50 17.17 20.11
C GLY A 823 33.18 16.49 21.43
N LYS A 824 33.14 17.27 22.51
CA LYS A 824 32.81 16.74 23.84
C LYS A 824 31.47 17.30 24.30
N GLU A 825 30.58 16.43 24.79
CA GLU A 825 29.31 16.92 25.33
C GLU A 825 29.53 17.64 26.67
N LYS A 826 28.64 18.59 27.00
CA LYS A 826 28.70 19.33 28.27
C LYS A 826 28.51 18.43 29.51
N GLY A 827 27.96 17.23 29.35
CA GLY A 827 27.75 16.23 30.40
C GLY A 827 26.53 16.52 31.29
N ASN A 828 26.29 15.70 32.32
CA ASN A 828 25.14 15.81 33.24
C ASN A 828 23.76 15.83 32.53
N LYS A 829 23.54 14.92 31.59
CA LYS A 829 22.33 14.87 30.71
C LYS A 829 22.19 16.07 29.76
N ASN A 830 23.23 16.88 29.60
CA ASN A 830 23.30 17.91 28.57
C ASN A 830 24.13 17.43 27.38
N HIS A 831 23.44 16.95 26.34
CA HIS A 831 24.04 16.38 25.13
C HIS A 831 24.53 17.42 24.11
N PHE A 832 24.56 18.71 24.48
CA PHE A 832 25.06 19.77 23.61
C PHE A 832 26.58 19.67 23.42
N VAL A 833 27.02 19.78 22.17
CA VAL A 833 28.42 19.76 21.74
C VAL A 833 28.73 21.09 21.04
N GLU A 834 29.74 21.81 21.52
CA GLU A 834 30.02 23.18 21.09
C GLU A 834 30.60 23.23 19.67
N GLU A 835 31.47 22.29 19.33
CA GLU A 835 32.10 22.16 18.01
C GLU A 835 31.05 21.92 16.91
N GLN A 836 30.02 21.13 17.22
CA GLN A 836 28.89 20.92 16.29
C GLN A 836 28.08 22.23 16.10
N ALA A 837 27.87 22.99 17.17
CA ALA A 837 27.16 24.28 17.10
C ALA A 837 27.95 25.34 16.32
N GLN A 838 29.27 25.35 16.42
CA GLN A 838 30.13 26.21 15.60
C GLN A 838 29.89 25.92 14.11
N LYS A 839 29.83 24.65 13.71
CA LYS A 839 29.55 24.27 12.32
C LYS A 839 28.19 24.74 11.84
N VAL A 840 27.17 24.68 12.71
CA VAL A 840 25.84 25.23 12.42
C VAL A 840 25.92 26.73 12.15
N CYS A 841 26.66 27.50 12.95
CA CYS A 841 26.84 28.94 12.71
C CYS A 841 27.46 29.22 11.34
N GLU A 842 28.47 28.46 10.90
CA GLU A 842 29.07 28.62 9.56
C GLU A 842 28.05 28.41 8.42
N ILE A 843 27.20 27.38 8.57
CA ILE A 843 26.14 27.08 7.61
C ILE A 843 25.10 28.21 7.59
N LEU A 844 24.72 28.72 8.77
CA LEU A 844 23.78 29.83 8.88
C LEU A 844 24.35 31.14 8.30
N GLU A 845 25.62 31.46 8.51
CA GLU A 845 26.27 32.63 7.89
C GLU A 845 26.12 32.57 6.36
N THR A 846 26.35 31.39 5.79
CA THR A 846 26.17 31.16 4.36
C THR A 846 24.70 31.29 3.95
N ALA A 847 23.77 30.71 4.70
CA ALA A 847 22.34 30.82 4.41
C ALA A 847 21.84 32.27 4.43
N PHE A 848 22.20 33.03 5.47
CA PHE A 848 21.80 34.42 5.64
C PHE A 848 22.50 35.39 4.67
N SER A 849 23.69 35.05 4.17
CA SER A 849 24.32 35.80 3.07
C SER A 849 23.58 35.66 1.73
N LYS A 850 22.79 34.59 1.55
CA LYS A 850 22.01 34.32 0.33
C LYS A 850 20.57 34.81 0.44
N SER A 851 20.01 34.89 1.65
CA SER A 851 18.63 35.30 1.91
C SER A 851 18.47 35.86 3.32
N ASP A 852 17.72 36.97 3.47
CA ASP A 852 17.43 37.55 4.79
C ASP A 852 16.54 36.65 5.66
N HIS A 853 15.80 35.72 5.05
CA HIS A 853 14.94 34.76 5.75
C HIS A 853 15.07 33.37 5.11
N PRO A 854 16.16 32.64 5.38
CA PRO A 854 16.40 31.34 4.76
C PRO A 854 15.34 30.31 5.20
N SER A 855 14.90 29.49 4.25
CA SER A 855 13.98 28.36 4.47
C SER A 855 14.76 27.15 4.99
N LEU A 856 15.24 27.25 6.22
CA LEU A 856 16.12 26.29 6.86
C LEU A 856 15.69 26.01 8.30
N TYR A 857 15.50 24.74 8.66
CA TYR A 857 15.24 24.33 10.04
C TYR A 857 16.45 23.68 10.69
N ILE A 858 16.62 23.91 11.99
CA ILE A 858 17.57 23.18 12.84
C ILE A 858 16.77 22.30 13.79
N ILE A 859 16.85 20.99 13.55
CA ILE A 859 16.12 19.97 14.28
C ILE A 859 17.12 19.17 15.10
N SER A 860 16.80 18.94 16.37
CA SER A 860 17.61 18.06 17.24
C SER A 860 16.72 17.10 18.04
N PRO A 861 17.17 15.87 18.31
CA PRO A 861 16.43 14.95 19.18
C PRO A 861 16.33 15.44 20.64
N PHE A 862 17.23 16.33 21.08
CA PHE A 862 17.34 16.70 22.50
C PHE A 862 17.05 18.17 22.75
N THR A 863 16.16 18.45 23.70
CA THR A 863 15.87 19.81 24.17
C THR A 863 17.12 20.52 24.70
N SER A 864 18.05 19.79 25.32
CA SER A 864 19.33 20.35 25.79
C SER A 864 20.20 20.89 24.64
N VAL A 865 20.21 20.20 23.50
CA VAL A 865 20.95 20.62 22.30
C VAL A 865 20.27 21.84 21.67
N VAL A 866 18.93 21.85 21.56
CA VAL A 866 18.16 23.01 21.08
C VAL A 866 18.43 24.26 21.92
N ASN A 867 18.34 24.14 23.24
CA ASN A 867 18.59 25.25 24.16
C ASN A 867 20.04 25.70 24.10
N GLY A 868 20.98 24.75 24.04
CA GLY A 868 22.40 25.04 23.85
C GLY A 868 22.69 25.79 22.55
N MET A 869 22.08 25.38 21.44
CA MET A 869 22.23 26.02 20.13
C MET A 869 21.68 27.45 20.13
N LYS A 870 20.49 27.66 20.70
CA LYS A 870 19.90 29.01 20.84
C LYS A 870 20.77 29.93 21.71
N ALA A 871 21.35 29.41 22.79
CA ALA A 871 22.28 30.16 23.64
C ALA A 871 23.58 30.49 22.91
N TYR A 872 24.16 29.50 22.21
CA TYR A 872 25.40 29.66 21.45
C TYR A 872 25.26 30.69 20.33
N LEU A 873 24.15 30.69 19.58
CA LEU A 873 23.88 31.69 18.54
C LEU A 873 23.80 33.12 19.09
N LYS A 874 23.16 33.30 20.24
CA LYS A 874 23.09 34.62 20.89
C LYS A 874 24.48 35.12 21.29
N GLU A 875 25.34 34.22 21.78
CA GLU A 875 26.72 34.57 22.14
C GLU A 875 27.59 34.84 20.90
N TYR A 876 27.45 34.03 19.86
CA TYR A 876 28.17 34.17 18.60
C TYR A 876 27.90 35.54 17.95
N LYS A 877 26.62 35.94 17.84
CA LYS A 877 26.22 37.27 17.33
C LYS A 877 26.80 38.44 18.11
N ARG A 878 27.06 38.25 19.41
CA ARG A 878 27.68 39.30 20.25
C ARG A 878 29.18 39.40 20.02
N LYS A 879 29.85 38.29 19.69
CA LYS A 879 31.30 38.21 19.50
C LYS A 879 31.73 38.61 18.09
N VAL A 880 30.95 38.26 17.06
CA VAL A 880 31.27 38.51 15.65
C VAL A 880 30.53 39.75 15.17
N THR A 881 31.25 40.86 14.98
CA THR A 881 30.69 42.18 14.65
C THR A 881 30.32 42.35 13.17
N ASP A 882 30.84 41.54 12.26
CA ASP A 882 30.58 41.58 10.82
C ASP A 882 29.97 40.25 10.35
N SER A 883 28.76 39.97 10.85
CA SER A 883 28.04 38.69 10.69
C SER A 883 26.76 38.89 9.88
N TYR A 884 26.52 38.01 8.91
CA TYR A 884 25.25 37.95 8.17
C TYR A 884 24.10 37.51 9.09
N LEU A 885 24.39 36.89 10.24
CA LEU A 885 23.39 36.52 11.25
C LEU A 885 22.81 37.72 12.01
N SER A 886 23.25 38.94 11.72
CA SER A 886 22.62 40.16 12.23
C SER A 886 21.16 40.31 11.78
N SER A 887 20.80 39.81 10.59
CA SER A 887 19.41 39.76 10.08
C SER A 887 18.57 38.64 10.69
N CYS A 888 19.20 37.65 11.33
CA CYS A 888 18.50 36.60 12.05
C CYS A 888 17.88 37.17 13.34
N ASP A 889 16.58 37.42 13.32
CA ASP A 889 15.85 37.96 14.47
C ASP A 889 15.50 36.88 15.52
N SER A 890 14.90 37.32 16.63
CA SER A 890 14.46 36.40 17.69
C SER A 890 13.26 35.54 17.30
N GLU A 891 12.47 35.99 16.33
CA GLU A 891 11.30 35.27 15.85
C GLU A 891 11.74 34.04 15.05
N TRP A 892 12.66 34.22 14.10
CA TRP A 892 13.25 33.17 13.31
C TRP A 892 13.92 32.12 14.20
N LEU A 893 14.70 32.53 15.21
CA LEU A 893 15.33 31.61 16.17
C LEU A 893 14.32 30.73 16.91
N ASN A 894 13.14 31.27 17.23
CA ASN A 894 12.12 30.53 17.95
C ASN A 894 11.30 29.61 17.04
N GLN A 895 11.07 30.02 15.80
CA GLN A 895 10.27 29.26 14.84
C GLN A 895 11.08 28.20 14.07
N ASN A 896 12.40 28.37 13.91
CA ASN A 896 13.25 27.55 13.04
C ASN A 896 14.29 26.69 13.80
N ILE A 897 14.33 26.74 15.14
CA ILE A 897 15.18 25.86 15.97
C ILE A 897 14.34 25.16 17.05
N GLY A 898 14.32 23.83 17.02
CA GLY A 898 13.42 23.04 17.88
C GLY A 898 13.67 21.54 17.86
N THR A 899 12.87 20.80 18.62
CA THR A 899 12.87 19.33 18.59
C THR A 899 11.94 18.82 17.49
N VAL A 900 11.92 17.51 17.23
CA VAL A 900 11.01 16.91 16.25
C VAL A 900 9.53 17.26 16.48
N HIS A 901 9.11 17.42 17.74
CA HIS A 901 7.75 17.82 18.10
C HIS A 901 7.41 19.26 17.64
N THR A 902 8.39 20.17 17.62
CA THR A 902 8.19 21.58 17.25
C THR A 902 7.87 21.76 15.76
N PHE A 903 8.39 20.89 14.90
CA PHE A 903 8.28 21.00 13.44
C PHE A 903 7.24 20.10 12.81
N GLN A 904 6.48 19.37 13.61
CA GLN A 904 5.44 18.53 13.07
C GLN A 904 4.42 19.35 12.27
N GLY A 905 4.01 18.84 11.11
CA GLY A 905 3.13 19.54 10.16
C GLY A 905 3.80 20.69 9.39
N LYS A 906 5.06 21.03 9.67
CA LYS A 906 5.84 22.05 8.96
C LYS A 906 6.82 21.42 7.98
N GLU A 907 7.41 22.24 7.12
CA GLU A 907 8.41 21.84 6.12
C GLU A 907 9.31 23.03 5.75
N ALA A 908 10.57 22.73 5.39
CA ALA A 908 11.55 23.71 4.94
C ALA A 908 12.29 23.18 3.71
N ASN A 909 12.89 24.08 2.93
CA ASN A 909 13.71 23.68 1.78
C ASN A 909 14.92 22.86 2.24
N GLU A 910 15.54 23.29 3.35
CA GLU A 910 16.74 22.71 3.92
C GLU A 910 16.53 22.37 5.41
N VAL A 911 17.14 21.28 5.87
CA VAL A 911 17.13 20.90 7.30
C VAL A 911 18.53 20.55 7.74
N ILE A 912 18.93 21.11 8.88
CA ILE A 912 20.06 20.66 9.67
C ILE A 912 19.53 19.72 10.76
N PHE A 913 19.92 18.45 10.71
CA PHE A 913 19.68 17.50 11.79
C PHE A 913 20.91 17.46 12.71
N LEU A 914 20.82 18.19 13.82
CA LEU A 914 21.89 18.37 14.80
C LEU A 914 21.78 17.32 15.90
N LEU A 915 22.68 16.33 15.88
CA LEU A 915 22.57 15.15 16.72
C LEU A 915 23.04 15.38 18.17
N GLY A 916 24.10 16.17 18.38
CA GLY A 916 24.77 16.24 19.67
C GLY A 916 25.48 14.94 20.03
N CYS A 917 25.66 14.71 21.33
CA CYS A 917 26.34 13.56 21.94
C CYS A 917 27.82 13.41 21.54
N ASP A 918 28.57 12.71 22.39
CA ASP A 918 29.92 12.25 22.12
C ASP A 918 30.03 10.73 22.37
N LYS A 919 31.24 10.17 22.30
CA LYS A 919 31.49 8.74 22.54
C LYS A 919 31.54 8.32 24.00
N SER A 920 31.20 9.21 24.94
CA SER A 920 31.20 8.91 26.36
C SER A 920 30.22 7.80 26.73
N ARG A 921 30.43 7.14 27.88
CA ARG A 921 29.52 6.09 28.36
C ARG A 921 28.16 6.66 28.72
N GLU A 922 28.14 7.90 29.20
CA GLU A 922 27.00 8.69 29.61
C GLU A 922 26.07 8.98 28.41
N ALA A 923 26.63 9.27 27.24
CA ALA A 923 25.88 9.54 26.00
C ALA A 923 25.24 8.28 25.37
N ARG A 924 25.74 7.06 25.65
CA ARG A 924 25.25 5.82 25.02
C ARG A 924 23.76 5.56 25.22
N GLY A 925 23.23 5.93 26.38
CA GLY A 925 21.80 5.80 26.66
C GLY A 925 20.96 6.71 25.77
N ALA A 926 21.42 7.94 25.55
CA ALA A 926 20.76 8.93 24.70
C ALA A 926 20.81 8.53 23.22
N VAL A 927 21.96 8.03 22.74
CA VAL A 927 22.11 7.51 21.37
C VAL A 927 21.14 6.35 21.10
N LYS A 928 20.99 5.42 22.04
CA LYS A 928 20.06 4.28 21.92
C LYS A 928 18.58 4.69 21.99
N TRP A 929 18.27 5.80 22.64
CA TRP A 929 16.90 6.29 22.77
C TRP A 929 16.35 6.88 21.47
N VAL A 930 17.21 7.43 20.60
CA VAL A 930 16.79 7.95 19.29
C VAL A 930 16.32 6.80 18.40
N ASN A 931 15.02 6.78 18.12
CA ASN A 931 14.35 5.73 17.33
C ASN A 931 14.14 6.15 15.86
N SER A 932 13.58 5.24 15.06
CA SER A 932 13.22 5.47 13.64
C SER A 932 12.28 6.67 13.47
N ASN A 933 11.29 6.83 14.34
CA ASN A 933 10.28 7.87 14.26
C ASN A 933 10.89 9.29 14.32
N ILE A 934 11.87 9.51 15.20
CA ILE A 934 12.59 10.80 15.30
C ILE A 934 13.35 11.10 14.00
N VAL A 935 14.08 10.11 13.47
CA VAL A 935 14.87 10.25 12.23
C VAL A 935 13.95 10.50 11.04
N ASN A 936 12.85 9.74 10.95
CA ASN A 936 11.82 9.88 9.94
C ASN A 936 11.24 11.30 9.92
N VAL A 937 10.87 11.84 11.08
CA VAL A 937 10.34 13.21 11.18
C VAL A 937 11.38 14.22 10.73
N ALA A 938 12.62 14.13 11.24
CA ALA A 938 13.69 15.06 10.90
C ALA A 938 14.01 15.06 9.39
N ALA A 939 14.16 13.88 8.78
CA ALA A 939 14.43 13.75 7.35
C ALA A 939 13.29 14.30 6.50
N THR A 940 12.03 13.98 6.84
CA THR A 940 10.86 14.37 6.05
C THR A 940 10.42 15.83 6.22
N ARG A 941 11.08 16.59 7.10
CA ARG A 941 10.92 18.06 7.16
C ARG A 941 11.66 18.78 6.04
N ALA A 942 12.71 18.17 5.49
CA ALA A 942 13.51 18.73 4.40
C ALA A 942 12.89 18.38 3.05
N LYS A 943 12.49 19.38 2.27
CA LYS A 943 12.03 19.17 0.89
C LYS A 943 13.17 18.77 -0.02
N TYR A 944 14.30 19.48 0.08
CA TYR A 944 15.37 19.41 -0.92
C TYR A 944 16.73 19.04 -0.35
N ARG A 945 17.11 19.53 0.84
CA ARG A 945 18.44 19.26 1.40
C ARG A 945 18.39 18.87 2.87
N LEU A 946 19.15 17.83 3.22
CA LEU A 946 19.36 17.38 4.59
C LEU A 946 20.85 17.40 4.92
N TYR A 947 21.20 18.11 5.98
CA TYR A 947 22.54 18.19 6.54
C TYR A 947 22.55 17.53 7.91
N VAL A 948 23.20 16.38 8.06
CA VAL A 948 23.28 15.70 9.36
C VAL A 948 24.62 16.04 10.01
N ILE A 949 24.59 16.65 11.20
CA ILE A 949 25.79 17.06 11.93
C ILE A 949 25.88 16.22 13.21
N GLY A 950 26.96 15.47 13.35
CA GLY A 950 27.22 14.63 14.52
C GLY A 950 28.53 13.86 14.45
N ASP A 951 28.87 13.21 15.56
CA ASP A 951 30.02 12.30 15.67
C ASP A 951 29.65 10.90 15.18
N GLU A 952 30.15 10.51 14.01
CA GLU A 952 29.87 9.18 13.42
C GLU A 952 30.21 8.03 14.37
N GLU A 953 31.31 8.12 15.14
CA GLU A 953 31.74 7.07 16.07
C GLU A 953 30.74 6.92 17.23
N ALA A 954 30.16 8.03 17.70
CA ALA A 954 29.13 8.01 18.73
C ALA A 954 27.83 7.35 18.20
N TRP A 955 27.45 7.68 16.97
CA TRP A 955 26.15 7.33 16.40
C TRP A 955 26.11 6.00 15.62
N GLN A 956 27.26 5.38 15.32
CA GLN A 956 27.33 4.07 14.63
C GLN A 956 26.56 2.93 15.32
N ASN A 957 26.32 3.06 16.64
CA ASN A 957 25.59 2.08 17.44
C ASN A 957 24.06 2.23 17.37
N SER A 958 23.57 3.30 16.73
CA SER A 958 22.15 3.48 16.44
C SER A 958 21.83 2.87 15.07
N THR A 959 20.93 1.88 15.03
CA THR A 959 20.56 1.18 13.79
C THR A 959 19.93 2.13 12.78
N CYS A 960 19.02 3.00 13.20
CA CYS A 960 18.33 3.95 12.32
C CYS A 960 19.25 5.06 11.80
N ILE A 961 20.12 5.64 12.64
CA ILE A 961 21.07 6.68 12.21
C ILE A 961 22.14 6.08 11.29
N LYS A 962 22.64 4.88 11.61
CA LYS A 962 23.57 4.14 10.74
C LYS A 962 22.94 3.92 9.36
N LYS A 963 21.70 3.43 9.30
CA LYS A 963 20.98 3.22 8.04
C LYS A 963 20.75 4.53 7.27
N ALA A 964 20.37 5.62 7.96
CA ALA A 964 20.22 6.93 7.35
C ALA A 964 21.54 7.44 6.72
N LYS A 965 22.67 7.27 7.42
CA LYS A 965 24.00 7.59 6.89
C LYS A 965 24.35 6.74 5.68
N MET A 966 24.13 5.42 5.74
CA MET A 966 24.36 4.53 4.60
C MET A 966 23.58 4.97 3.35
N ILE A 967 22.32 5.39 3.51
CA ILE A 967 21.50 5.91 2.40
C ILE A 967 22.08 7.23 1.88
N LEU A 968 22.44 8.17 2.76
CA LEU A 968 23.09 9.43 2.36
C LEU A 968 24.37 9.19 1.56
N ASP A 969 25.24 8.30 2.03
CA ASP A 969 26.56 8.05 1.43
C ASP A 969 26.45 7.32 0.07
N THR A 970 25.43 6.47 -0.10
CA THR A 970 25.30 5.62 -1.30
C THR A 970 24.31 6.12 -2.35
N PHE A 971 23.51 7.14 -2.02
CA PHE A 971 22.45 7.66 -2.90
C PHE A 971 22.92 7.96 -4.32
N ALA A 972 24.01 8.74 -4.46
CA ALA A 972 24.51 9.13 -5.78
C ALA A 972 25.00 7.92 -6.59
N ILE A 973 25.62 6.94 -5.94
CA ILE A 973 26.13 5.72 -6.57
C ILE A 973 24.97 4.86 -7.07
N LYS A 974 23.94 4.66 -6.24
CA LYS A 974 22.71 3.93 -6.63
C LYS A 974 22.01 4.61 -7.80
N ARG A 975 21.91 5.95 -7.79
CA ARG A 975 21.32 6.73 -8.88
C ARG A 975 22.10 6.61 -10.18
N ILE A 976 23.43 6.68 -10.14
CA ILE A 976 24.29 6.49 -11.31
C ILE A 976 24.11 5.09 -11.90
N LYS A 977 24.10 4.05 -11.04
CA LYS A 977 23.87 2.67 -11.49
C LYS A 977 22.51 2.53 -12.18
N ALA A 978 21.44 3.04 -11.56
CA ALA A 978 20.10 3.00 -12.15
C ALA A 978 20.03 3.68 -13.53
N ILE A 979 20.67 4.85 -13.70
CA ILE A 979 20.72 5.56 -14.98
C ILE A 979 21.44 4.73 -16.06
N LEU A 980 22.56 4.07 -15.71
CA LEU A 980 23.31 3.23 -16.64
C LEU A 980 22.55 1.94 -17.01
N ASP A 981 21.73 1.42 -16.09
CA ASP A 981 20.90 0.23 -16.33
C ASP A 981 19.66 0.54 -17.20
N GLU A 982 19.15 1.79 -17.18
CA GLU A 982 17.92 2.23 -17.88
C GLU A 982 18.04 2.31 -19.42
N GLN A 983 19.24 2.10 -20.01
CA GLN A 983 19.50 2.17 -21.47
C GLN A 983 18.88 3.42 -22.15
N LEU A 984 19.07 4.59 -21.53
CA LEU A 984 18.53 5.86 -22.03
C LEU A 984 19.20 6.29 -23.35
N PRO A 985 18.55 7.16 -24.14
CA PRO A 985 19.22 7.84 -25.25
C PRO A 985 20.49 8.57 -24.76
N LYS A 986 21.60 8.47 -25.49
CA LYS A 986 22.93 8.97 -25.05
C LYS A 986 22.94 10.41 -24.52
N GLU A 987 22.14 11.31 -25.10
CA GLU A 987 22.07 12.71 -24.65
C GLU A 987 21.33 12.87 -23.31
N GLU A 988 20.28 12.08 -23.09
CA GLU A 988 19.52 12.05 -21.84
C GLU A 988 20.33 11.36 -20.74
N GLU A 989 20.98 10.24 -21.08
CA GLU A 989 21.91 9.54 -20.20
C GLU A 989 23.03 10.49 -19.73
N ALA A 990 23.67 11.22 -20.66
CA ALA A 990 24.73 12.16 -20.32
C ALA A 990 24.27 13.28 -19.37
N LYS A 991 23.07 13.84 -19.59
CA LYS A 991 22.48 14.86 -18.69
C LYS A 991 22.15 14.27 -17.32
N ALA A 992 21.55 13.09 -17.28
CA ALA A 992 21.19 12.40 -16.04
C ALA A 992 22.43 12.03 -15.21
N LEU A 993 23.47 11.48 -15.86
CA LEU A 993 24.76 11.16 -15.23
C LEU A 993 25.47 12.41 -14.72
N ALA A 994 25.52 13.48 -15.51
CA ALA A 994 26.09 14.76 -15.06
C ALA A 994 25.39 15.28 -13.81
N SER A 995 24.05 15.26 -13.78
CA SER A 995 23.27 15.64 -12.61
C SER A 995 23.53 14.75 -11.40
N ALA A 996 23.45 13.41 -11.55
CA ALA A 996 23.67 12.47 -10.45
C ALA A 996 25.09 12.55 -9.87
N SER A 997 26.10 12.80 -10.72
CA SER A 997 27.51 12.88 -10.33
C SER A 997 27.84 14.03 -9.38
N THR A 998 27.05 15.11 -9.39
CA THR A 998 27.21 16.24 -8.46
C THR A 998 26.98 15.83 -7.01
N SER A 999 26.20 14.76 -6.78
CA SER A 999 25.83 14.29 -5.45
C SER A 999 26.78 13.24 -4.88
N LEU A 1000 27.86 12.86 -5.59
CA LEU A 1000 28.83 11.87 -5.10
C LEU A 1000 29.49 12.33 -3.79
N PRO A 1001 29.67 11.45 -2.80
CA PRO A 1001 30.26 11.82 -1.52
C PRO A 1001 31.71 12.25 -1.72
N SER A 1002 32.09 13.39 -1.13
CA SER A 1002 33.50 13.78 -1.04
C SER A 1002 34.17 12.99 0.08
N ILE A 1003 35.51 12.88 0.06
CA ILE A 1003 36.24 12.14 1.09
C ILE A 1003 35.97 12.66 2.52
N THR A 1004 35.66 13.95 2.67
CA THR A 1004 35.28 14.59 3.94
C THR A 1004 33.99 14.07 4.57
N SER A 1005 33.22 13.26 3.83
CA SER A 1005 31.98 12.64 4.32
C SER A 1005 32.22 11.31 5.06
N PHE A 1006 33.44 10.77 4.97
CA PHE A 1006 33.84 9.49 5.60
C PHE A 1006 34.60 9.73 6.91
N LYS A 1007 34.51 8.77 7.83
CA LYS A 1007 35.20 8.79 9.13
C LYS A 1007 36.71 8.85 8.95
N VAL A 1008 37.37 9.62 9.82
CA VAL A 1008 38.83 9.65 9.99
C VAL A 1008 39.22 8.72 11.16
N ASP A 1009 40.07 7.73 10.93
CA ASP A 1009 40.50 6.75 11.93
C ASP A 1009 41.58 7.30 12.90
N THR A 1010 42.39 8.28 12.49
CA THR A 1010 43.44 8.92 13.34
C THR A 1010 43.67 10.40 12.99
N MET A 1011 43.85 11.27 13.99
CA MET A 1011 44.16 12.70 13.80
C MET A 1011 45.66 13.02 13.76
N GLU A 1012 46.01 13.94 12.85
CA GLU A 1012 47.23 14.76 12.69
C GLU A 1012 48.49 14.38 13.48
N ASP A 1013 49.50 13.89 12.77
CA ASP A 1013 50.90 14.21 13.05
C ASP A 1013 51.38 15.38 12.15
N GLU A 1014 52.52 16.01 12.49
CA GLU A 1014 53.04 17.20 11.78
C GLU A 1014 53.39 16.96 10.29
N ASP A 1015 53.32 15.71 9.82
CA ASP A 1015 53.53 15.31 8.42
C ASP A 1015 52.21 15.26 7.61
N GLY A 1016 51.05 15.42 8.28
CA GLY A 1016 49.73 15.49 7.65
C GLY A 1016 49.29 14.19 6.99
N ASP A 1017 49.29 13.06 7.71
CA ASP A 1017 48.73 11.78 7.27
C ASP A 1017 47.36 11.51 7.94
N VAL A 1018 46.28 11.35 7.18
CA VAL A 1018 44.91 11.01 7.63
C VAL A 1018 44.43 9.72 6.96
N GLU A 1019 43.88 8.80 7.76
CA GLU A 1019 43.32 7.53 7.31
C GLU A 1019 41.79 7.56 7.41
N PHE A 1020 41.07 7.10 6.38
CA PHE A 1020 39.60 7.10 6.34
C PHE A 1020 39.01 5.68 6.43
N ASN A 1021 37.88 5.53 7.12
CA ASN A 1021 37.10 4.30 7.18
C ASN A 1021 36.00 4.31 6.11
N THR A 1022 35.98 3.26 5.28
CA THR A 1022 35.07 3.10 4.13
C THR A 1022 33.98 2.04 4.36
N ASP A 1023 33.86 1.48 5.56
CA ASP A 1023 32.96 0.35 5.87
C ASP A 1023 31.48 0.71 5.64
N SER A 1024 31.11 1.98 5.87
CA SER A 1024 29.76 2.49 5.61
C SER A 1024 29.39 2.49 4.12
N LEU A 1025 30.36 2.81 3.24
CA LEU A 1025 30.20 2.75 1.79
C LEU A 1025 30.03 1.31 1.32
N VAL A 1026 30.86 0.40 1.84
CA VAL A 1026 30.82 -1.03 1.51
C VAL A 1026 29.48 -1.64 1.94
N GLN A 1027 29.02 -1.37 3.16
CA GLN A 1027 27.76 -1.93 3.68
C GLN A 1027 26.50 -1.34 3.04
N GLY A 1028 26.57 -0.09 2.55
CA GLY A 1028 25.40 0.62 2.00
C GLY A 1028 25.10 0.30 0.54
N LEU A 1029 26.08 -0.23 -0.19
CA LEU A 1029 25.92 -0.62 -1.59
C LEU A 1029 25.21 -1.97 -1.67
N ASP A 1030 24.34 -2.10 -2.67
CA ASP A 1030 23.47 -3.27 -2.87
C ASP A 1030 24.27 -4.58 -2.88
N GLU A 1031 23.78 -5.63 -2.19
CA GLU A 1031 24.37 -6.98 -2.25
C GLU A 1031 24.52 -7.46 -3.69
N SER A 1032 23.59 -7.10 -4.59
CA SER A 1032 23.72 -7.42 -6.02
C SER A 1032 24.94 -6.75 -6.66
N PHE A 1033 25.23 -5.49 -6.30
CA PHE A 1033 26.40 -4.77 -6.78
C PHE A 1033 27.69 -5.38 -6.21
N ILE A 1034 27.66 -5.82 -4.95
CA ILE A 1034 28.81 -6.45 -4.28
C ILE A 1034 29.05 -7.88 -4.77
N THR A 1035 28.00 -8.63 -5.13
CA THR A 1035 28.10 -10.05 -5.55
C THR A 1035 28.26 -10.23 -7.06
N THR A 1036 27.94 -9.23 -7.89
CA THR A 1036 28.18 -9.30 -9.34
C THR A 1036 29.68 -9.38 -9.63
N ASN A 1037 30.14 -10.45 -10.26
CA ASN A 1037 31.56 -10.60 -10.61
C ASN A 1037 31.95 -9.65 -11.75
N LEU A 1038 33.16 -9.10 -11.67
CA LEU A 1038 33.77 -8.38 -12.79
C LEU A 1038 34.05 -9.36 -13.94
N SER A 1039 33.91 -8.89 -15.19
CA SER A 1039 34.26 -9.71 -16.35
C SER A 1039 35.77 -9.98 -16.40
N MET A 1040 36.20 -11.03 -17.12
CA MET A 1040 37.63 -11.30 -17.31
C MET A 1040 38.37 -10.13 -17.98
N GLU A 1041 37.72 -9.42 -18.90
CA GLU A 1041 38.29 -8.22 -19.52
C GLU A 1041 38.47 -7.10 -18.48
N GLN A 1042 37.49 -6.93 -17.59
CA GLN A 1042 37.56 -5.93 -16.53
C GLN A 1042 38.68 -6.22 -15.52
N LEU A 1043 38.86 -7.49 -15.14
CA LEU A 1043 39.91 -7.94 -14.23
C LEU A 1043 41.31 -7.78 -14.83
N ARG A 1044 41.49 -8.11 -16.11
CA ARG A 1044 42.78 -7.99 -16.81
C ARG A 1044 43.33 -6.58 -16.84
N LYS A 1045 42.46 -5.55 -16.82
CA LYS A 1045 42.88 -4.14 -16.73
C LYS A 1045 43.65 -3.83 -15.43
N PHE A 1046 43.40 -4.61 -14.38
CA PHE A 1046 44.08 -4.52 -13.08
C PHE A 1046 45.09 -5.65 -12.86
N GLY A 1047 45.31 -6.51 -13.86
CA GLY A 1047 46.38 -7.52 -13.86
C GLY A 1047 45.99 -8.81 -13.19
N PHE A 1048 44.69 -9.07 -13.09
CA PHE A 1048 44.14 -10.35 -12.67
C PHE A 1048 43.59 -11.07 -13.90
N ASP A 1049 44.06 -12.27 -14.17
CA ASP A 1049 43.53 -13.12 -15.23
C ASP A 1049 42.26 -13.85 -14.79
N THR A 1050 42.11 -14.10 -13.49
CA THR A 1050 40.95 -14.78 -12.91
C THR A 1050 40.54 -14.18 -11.57
N MET A 1051 39.29 -14.44 -11.16
CA MET A 1051 38.82 -14.09 -9.82
C MET A 1051 39.58 -14.86 -8.72
N GLU A 1052 40.12 -16.06 -9.03
CA GLU A 1052 40.92 -16.86 -8.09
C GLU A 1052 42.22 -16.16 -7.68
N GLU A 1053 42.85 -15.41 -8.58
CA GLU A 1053 44.04 -14.61 -8.27
C GLU A 1053 43.72 -13.48 -7.29
N LEU A 1054 42.57 -12.83 -7.44
CA LEU A 1054 42.10 -11.81 -6.50
C LEU A 1054 41.74 -12.41 -5.14
N ASN A 1055 41.14 -13.61 -5.13
CA ASN A 1055 40.79 -14.35 -3.92
C ASN A 1055 42.02 -14.87 -3.15
N SER A 1056 43.22 -14.81 -3.72
CA SER A 1056 44.46 -15.18 -3.04
C SER A 1056 44.95 -14.13 -2.02
N PHE A 1057 44.43 -12.90 -2.10
CA PHE A 1057 44.72 -11.84 -1.13
C PHE A 1057 43.93 -12.05 0.17
N PRO A 1058 44.43 -11.56 1.32
CA PRO A 1058 43.65 -11.50 2.56
C PRO A 1058 42.29 -10.80 2.36
N PRO A 1059 41.21 -11.24 3.05
CA PRO A 1059 39.84 -10.77 2.80
C PRO A 1059 39.67 -9.24 2.78
N GLN A 1060 40.29 -8.53 3.73
CA GLN A 1060 40.20 -7.07 3.80
C GLN A 1060 40.85 -6.36 2.59
N ILE A 1061 41.90 -6.93 2.00
CA ILE A 1061 42.54 -6.38 0.80
C ILE A 1061 41.68 -6.69 -0.42
N GLN A 1062 41.20 -7.93 -0.52
CA GLN A 1062 40.30 -8.38 -1.57
C GLN A 1062 39.03 -7.50 -1.67
N ASP A 1063 38.36 -7.25 -0.54
CA ASP A 1063 37.11 -6.47 -0.50
C ASP A 1063 37.32 -5.03 -1.00
N ASN A 1064 38.39 -4.37 -0.53
CA ASN A 1064 38.73 -3.01 -0.96
C ASN A 1064 39.10 -2.95 -2.46
N LEU A 1065 39.88 -3.92 -2.96
CA LEU A 1065 40.26 -4.01 -4.37
C LEU A 1065 39.04 -4.25 -5.25
N LEU A 1066 38.19 -5.22 -4.91
CA LEU A 1066 37.00 -5.57 -5.67
C LEU A 1066 36.02 -4.39 -5.75
N LEU A 1067 35.75 -3.74 -4.62
CA LEU A 1067 34.87 -2.58 -4.59
C LEU A 1067 35.47 -1.39 -5.34
N GLY A 1068 36.76 -1.12 -5.18
CA GLY A 1068 37.47 -0.07 -5.91
C GLY A 1068 37.39 -0.27 -7.43
N MET A 1069 37.61 -1.50 -7.91
CA MET A 1069 37.47 -1.84 -9.33
C MET A 1069 36.05 -1.64 -9.84
N LYS A 1070 35.03 -2.05 -9.07
CA LYS A 1070 33.63 -1.86 -9.43
C LYS A 1070 33.24 -0.38 -9.52
N LEU A 1071 33.63 0.42 -8.53
CA LEU A 1071 33.40 1.87 -8.56
C LEU A 1071 34.16 2.55 -9.69
N PHE A 1072 35.37 2.09 -10.02
CA PHE A 1072 36.10 2.60 -11.18
C PHE A 1072 35.33 2.39 -12.49
N TYR A 1073 34.78 1.20 -12.72
CA TYR A 1073 33.97 0.95 -13.92
C TYR A 1073 32.65 1.72 -13.92
N LEU A 1074 32.02 1.86 -12.75
CA LEU A 1074 30.77 2.62 -12.62
C LEU A 1074 30.98 4.13 -12.89
N LEU A 1075 32.09 4.70 -12.41
CA LEU A 1075 32.36 6.13 -12.51
C LEU A 1075 33.08 6.53 -13.80
N SER A 1076 33.67 5.58 -14.54
CA SER A 1076 34.37 5.88 -15.80
C SER A 1076 33.46 6.56 -16.85
N PRO A 1077 32.22 6.09 -17.12
CA PRO A 1077 31.29 6.79 -18.02
C PRO A 1077 30.91 8.17 -17.50
N VAL A 1078 30.77 8.32 -16.18
CA VAL A 1078 30.44 9.61 -15.55
C VAL A 1078 31.51 10.66 -15.79
N TYR A 1079 32.78 10.27 -15.74
CA TYR A 1079 33.89 11.17 -16.06
C TYR A 1079 33.92 11.62 -17.53
N GLU A 1080 33.32 10.85 -18.46
CA GLU A 1080 33.22 11.29 -19.85
C GLU A 1080 32.37 12.56 -19.98
N VAL A 1081 31.34 12.69 -19.13
CA VAL A 1081 30.38 13.80 -19.13
C VAL A 1081 30.67 14.88 -18.08
N ASN A 1082 31.30 14.52 -16.96
CA ASN A 1082 31.72 15.44 -15.90
C ASN A 1082 33.25 15.35 -15.67
N LYS A 1083 33.99 16.26 -16.32
CA LYS A 1083 35.46 16.32 -16.19
C LYS A 1083 35.94 16.81 -14.81
N THR A 1084 35.05 17.38 -14.01
CA THR A 1084 35.34 17.85 -12.65
C THR A 1084 34.92 16.85 -11.58
N LEU A 1085 34.71 15.58 -11.95
CA LEU A 1085 34.37 14.51 -11.02
C LEU A 1085 35.47 14.30 -9.98
N ASP A 1086 35.08 14.29 -8.70
CA ASP A 1086 35.95 13.90 -7.59
C ASP A 1086 35.98 12.37 -7.48
N ALA A 1087 37.12 11.77 -7.83
CA ALA A 1087 37.33 10.33 -7.81
C ALA A 1087 37.80 9.81 -6.43
N SER A 1088 37.87 10.67 -5.40
CA SER A 1088 38.39 10.30 -4.08
C SER A 1088 37.68 9.11 -3.42
N CYS A 1089 36.35 9.01 -3.55
CA CYS A 1089 35.55 7.90 -3.03
C CYS A 1089 35.94 6.53 -3.62
N CYS A 1090 36.50 6.50 -4.84
CA CYS A 1090 37.01 5.30 -5.49
C CYS A 1090 38.50 5.10 -5.18
N ALA A 1091 39.29 6.18 -5.24
CA ALA A 1091 40.73 6.18 -4.98
C ALA A 1091 41.10 5.65 -3.60
N ILE A 1092 40.33 6.03 -2.58
CA ILE A 1092 40.62 5.70 -1.19
C ILE A 1092 40.61 4.17 -0.94
N LEU A 1093 39.75 3.42 -1.63
CA LEU A 1093 39.69 1.96 -1.54
C LEU A 1093 40.98 1.31 -2.04
N PHE A 1094 41.54 1.81 -3.15
CA PHE A 1094 42.82 1.35 -3.66
C PHE A 1094 43.98 1.72 -2.73
N CYS A 1095 44.00 2.96 -2.21
CA CYS A 1095 44.99 3.38 -1.21
C CYS A 1095 44.97 2.49 0.04
N LYS A 1096 43.77 2.16 0.55
CA LYS A 1096 43.61 1.28 1.72
C LYS A 1096 44.08 -0.14 1.43
N ALA A 1097 43.71 -0.70 0.28
CA ALA A 1097 44.18 -2.01 -0.16
C ALA A 1097 45.72 -2.06 -0.25
N LEU A 1098 46.35 -1.03 -0.80
CA LEU A 1098 47.81 -0.94 -0.90
C LEU A 1098 48.47 -0.90 0.47
N GLU A 1099 47.95 -0.08 1.39
CA GLU A 1099 48.51 0.02 2.74
C GLU A 1099 48.41 -1.30 3.51
N LEU A 1100 47.25 -1.96 3.45
CA LEU A 1100 47.04 -3.28 4.04
C LEU A 1100 47.97 -4.33 3.43
N GLN A 1101 48.17 -4.30 2.11
CA GLN A 1101 49.11 -5.19 1.42
C GLN A 1101 50.56 -4.94 1.87
N MET A 1102 50.97 -3.68 2.02
CA MET A 1102 52.30 -3.36 2.53
C MET A 1102 52.49 -3.86 3.97
N LYS A 1103 51.47 -3.74 4.83
CA LYS A 1103 51.46 -4.30 6.19
C LYS A 1103 51.62 -5.82 6.15
N ASP A 1104 50.78 -6.52 5.38
CA ASP A 1104 50.81 -7.98 5.22
C ASP A 1104 52.16 -8.50 4.70
N CYS A 1105 52.79 -7.77 3.77
CA CYS A 1105 54.05 -8.19 3.18
C CYS A 1105 55.29 -7.84 4.00
N PHE A 1106 55.34 -6.68 4.66
CA PHE A 1106 56.59 -6.14 5.22
C PHE A 1106 56.62 -6.02 6.74
N GLU A 1107 55.48 -5.96 7.44
CA GLU A 1107 55.46 -5.67 8.89
C GLU A 1107 56.31 -6.66 9.68
N THR A 1108 56.04 -7.97 9.54
CA THR A 1108 56.74 -9.03 10.27
C THR A 1108 58.22 -9.07 9.93
N SER A 1109 58.55 -9.06 8.64
CA SER A 1109 59.93 -9.14 8.16
C SER A 1109 60.74 -7.94 8.65
N LEU A 1110 60.26 -6.71 8.46
CA LEU A 1110 61.01 -5.51 8.84
C LEU A 1110 61.18 -5.41 10.36
N LYS A 1111 60.17 -5.79 11.16
CA LYS A 1111 60.30 -5.87 12.62
C LYS A 1111 61.38 -6.86 13.05
N SER A 1112 61.52 -7.99 12.34
CA SER A 1112 62.56 -8.99 12.63
C SER A 1112 63.96 -8.54 12.22
N ILE A 1113 64.10 -7.82 11.10
CA ILE A 1113 65.39 -7.47 10.51
C ILE A 1113 65.96 -6.21 11.15
N TYR A 1114 65.08 -5.27 11.50
CA TYR A 1114 65.41 -3.94 11.99
C TYR A 1114 64.70 -3.59 13.31
N PRO A 1115 64.75 -4.45 14.35
CA PRO A 1115 63.95 -4.30 15.56
C PRO A 1115 64.21 -2.98 16.32
N GLU A 1116 65.43 -2.47 16.24
CA GLU A 1116 65.89 -1.25 16.95
C GLU A 1116 65.75 0.03 16.11
N VAL A 1117 65.33 -0.06 14.84
CA VAL A 1117 65.13 1.14 14.02
C VAL A 1117 63.95 1.91 14.57
N LYS A 1118 64.15 3.20 14.82
CA LYS A 1118 63.10 4.07 15.38
C LYS A 1118 62.25 4.66 14.27
N ILE A 1119 60.93 4.52 14.42
CA ILE A 1119 59.92 5.19 13.60
C ILE A 1119 59.09 6.13 14.46
N ARG A 1120 58.36 7.06 13.84
CA ARG A 1120 57.50 7.99 14.56
C ARG A 1120 56.30 7.22 15.14
N GLY A 1121 56.07 7.34 16.44
CA GLY A 1121 54.88 6.77 17.10
C GLY A 1121 53.66 7.68 16.94
N GLN A 1122 52.46 7.10 16.86
CA GLN A 1122 51.21 7.86 16.71
C GLN A 1122 50.59 8.16 18.10
N GLY A 1123 50.19 9.41 18.31
CA GLY A 1123 49.54 9.91 19.53
C GLY A 1123 50.33 10.96 20.32
N LYS A 1124 49.64 11.88 21.00
CA LYS A 1124 50.26 12.96 21.80
C LYS A 1124 51.24 12.40 22.84
N GLY A 1125 52.53 12.68 22.66
CA GLY A 1125 53.60 12.33 23.61
C GLY A 1125 54.39 11.05 23.32
N ARG A 1126 54.10 10.32 22.22
CA ARG A 1126 54.80 9.04 21.91
C ARG A 1126 56.17 9.18 21.25
N GLY A 1127 56.48 10.30 20.60
CA GLY A 1127 57.81 10.56 20.04
C GLY A 1127 58.26 9.50 19.03
N MET A 1128 59.49 9.00 19.17
CA MET A 1128 60.07 7.94 18.34
C MET A 1128 59.98 6.58 19.05
N VAL A 1129 59.40 5.58 18.39
CA VAL A 1129 59.19 4.21 18.89
C VAL A 1129 60.07 3.23 18.11
N GLU A 1130 60.65 2.24 18.78
CA GLU A 1130 61.41 1.16 18.11
C GLU A 1130 60.49 0.27 17.29
N LEU A 1131 60.92 -0.16 16.10
CA LEU A 1131 60.07 -0.85 15.13
C LEU A 1131 59.43 -2.12 15.72
N LYS A 1132 60.15 -2.84 16.60
CA LYS A 1132 59.63 -4.03 17.31
C LYS A 1132 58.41 -3.73 18.18
N ASP A 1133 58.31 -2.52 18.74
CA ASP A 1133 57.26 -2.08 19.66
C ASP A 1133 56.18 -1.25 18.95
N ALA A 1134 56.37 -0.94 17.67
CA ALA A 1134 55.41 -0.22 16.86
C ALA A 1134 54.15 -1.05 16.60
N THR A 1135 52.99 -0.45 16.80
CA THR A 1135 51.69 -1.03 16.46
C THR A 1135 51.47 -1.04 14.95
N SER A 1136 50.61 -1.93 14.43
CA SER A 1136 50.32 -1.99 12.99
C SER A 1136 49.74 -0.68 12.45
N ASN A 1137 49.01 0.08 13.27
CA ASN A 1137 48.48 1.41 12.90
C ASN A 1137 49.59 2.46 12.72
N GLU A 1138 50.73 2.31 13.39
CA GLU A 1138 51.88 3.22 13.27
C GLU A 1138 52.72 2.95 12.00
N LEU A 1139 52.46 1.84 11.30
CA LEU A 1139 53.11 1.48 10.04
C LEU A 1139 52.29 1.96 8.83
N THR A 1140 52.26 3.27 8.61
CA THR A 1140 51.61 3.88 7.45
C THR A 1140 52.42 3.68 6.17
N LEU A 1141 51.83 3.97 4.99
CA LEU A 1141 52.57 4.02 3.72
C LEU A 1141 53.82 4.93 3.80
N GLY A 1142 53.72 6.05 4.54
CA GLY A 1142 54.85 6.95 4.77
C GLY A 1142 55.95 6.33 5.65
N ALA A 1143 55.60 5.52 6.63
CA ALA A 1143 56.58 4.77 7.43
C ALA A 1143 57.32 3.73 6.58
N PHE A 1144 56.59 2.93 5.78
CA PHE A 1144 57.20 1.95 4.88
C PHE A 1144 58.11 2.61 3.85
N GLN A 1145 57.68 3.70 3.23
CA GLN A 1145 58.48 4.43 2.25
C GLN A 1145 59.82 4.90 2.85
N ARG A 1146 59.81 5.54 4.02
CA ARG A 1146 61.03 6.01 4.70
C ARG A 1146 61.96 4.85 5.07
N LEU A 1147 61.41 3.76 5.60
CA LEU A 1147 62.17 2.57 5.98
C LEU A 1147 62.83 1.91 4.76
N LEU A 1148 62.07 1.63 3.71
CA LEU A 1148 62.57 0.96 2.51
C LEU A 1148 63.57 1.82 1.74
N ALA A 1149 63.36 3.14 1.66
CA ALA A 1149 64.30 4.06 1.03
C ALA A 1149 65.64 4.11 1.77
N SER A 1150 65.60 4.24 3.11
CA SER A 1150 66.81 4.34 3.94
C SER A 1150 67.60 3.03 4.07
N LYS A 1151 66.95 1.89 3.86
CA LYS A 1151 67.55 0.54 3.96
C LYS A 1151 67.75 -0.15 2.61
N SER A 1152 67.50 0.53 1.49
CA SER A 1152 67.55 -0.03 0.12
C SER A 1152 68.83 -0.83 -0.18
N SER A 1153 70.01 -0.29 0.14
CA SER A 1153 71.30 -0.96 -0.09
C SER A 1153 71.49 -2.22 0.77
N ASP A 1154 70.95 -2.22 1.99
CA ASP A 1154 71.07 -3.35 2.91
C ASP A 1154 70.07 -4.47 2.56
N LEU A 1155 68.83 -4.08 2.23
CA LEU A 1155 67.82 -4.98 1.67
C LEU A 1155 68.33 -5.65 0.39
N ALA A 1156 68.93 -4.90 -0.55
CA ALA A 1156 69.51 -5.44 -1.78
C ALA A 1156 70.58 -6.52 -1.52
N LYS A 1157 71.51 -6.26 -0.59
CA LYS A 1157 72.54 -7.25 -0.20
C LYS A 1157 71.90 -8.49 0.41
N ARG A 1158 70.80 -8.34 1.13
CA ARG A 1158 70.07 -9.47 1.74
C ARG A 1158 69.36 -10.30 0.68
N MET A 1159 68.76 -9.66 -0.33
CA MET A 1159 68.17 -10.36 -1.49
C MET A 1159 69.23 -11.13 -2.29
N GLU A 1160 70.41 -10.54 -2.49
CA GLU A 1160 71.54 -11.22 -3.13
C GLU A 1160 71.97 -12.48 -2.36
N ARG A 1161 72.00 -12.43 -1.01
CA ARG A 1161 72.34 -13.59 -0.16
C ARG A 1161 71.34 -14.74 -0.26
N ILE A 1162 70.07 -14.46 -0.54
CA ILE A 1162 69.02 -15.50 -0.74
C ILE A 1162 68.87 -15.91 -2.20
N GLY A 1163 69.80 -15.53 -3.08
CA GLY A 1163 69.85 -15.93 -4.48
C GLY A 1163 68.89 -15.16 -5.40
N LYS A 1164 68.45 -13.98 -4.97
CA LYS A 1164 67.46 -13.12 -5.66
C LYS A 1164 68.11 -11.83 -6.17
N ILE A 1165 69.06 -11.99 -7.09
CA ILE A 1165 69.96 -10.94 -7.60
C ILE A 1165 69.20 -9.88 -8.41
N GLU A 1166 68.06 -10.24 -8.97
CA GLU A 1166 67.17 -9.33 -9.71
C GLU A 1166 66.60 -8.19 -8.85
N TYR A 1167 66.57 -8.33 -7.52
CA TYR A 1167 66.12 -7.30 -6.56
C TYR A 1167 67.28 -6.52 -5.96
N GLY A 1168 68.13 -5.97 -6.84
CA GLY A 1168 69.30 -5.16 -6.47
C GLY A 1168 68.93 -3.76 -5.94
N ASN A 1169 69.96 -2.95 -5.66
CA ASN A 1169 69.77 -1.61 -5.08
C ASN A 1169 68.95 -0.67 -5.98
N ASP A 1170 69.08 -0.80 -7.31
CA ASP A 1170 68.30 -0.03 -8.29
C ASP A 1170 66.81 -0.41 -8.30
N TRP A 1171 66.51 -1.67 -8.00
CA TRP A 1171 65.14 -2.14 -7.86
C TRP A 1171 64.50 -1.58 -6.59
N TRP A 1172 65.17 -1.68 -5.44
CA TRP A 1172 64.65 -1.16 -4.16
C TRP A 1172 64.51 0.37 -4.18
N SER A 1173 65.43 1.10 -4.82
CA SER A 1173 65.31 2.55 -4.97
C SER A 1173 64.12 2.93 -5.86
N THR A 1174 63.89 2.19 -6.95
CA THR A 1174 62.75 2.38 -7.84
C THR A 1174 61.44 2.03 -7.14
N PHE A 1175 61.38 0.90 -6.42
CA PHE A 1175 60.22 0.49 -5.62
C PHE A 1175 59.87 1.54 -4.57
N ALA A 1176 60.85 2.01 -3.80
CA ALA A 1176 60.65 3.03 -2.78
C ALA A 1176 60.19 4.38 -3.37
N LYS A 1177 60.68 4.75 -4.56
CA LYS A 1177 60.25 5.95 -5.27
C LYS A 1177 58.80 5.84 -5.75
N ARG A 1178 58.41 4.72 -6.33
CA ARG A 1178 57.02 4.48 -6.76
C ARG A 1178 56.07 4.43 -5.55
N LEU A 1179 56.51 3.86 -4.44
CA LEU A 1179 55.75 3.87 -3.18
C LEU A 1179 55.56 5.29 -2.65
N ASP A 1180 56.57 6.15 -2.81
CA ASP A 1180 56.48 7.59 -2.51
C ASP A 1180 55.43 8.29 -3.38
N GLU A 1181 55.41 7.97 -4.67
CA GLU A 1181 54.40 8.45 -5.62
C GLU A 1181 52.97 8.02 -5.27
N CYS A 1182 52.78 6.80 -4.76
CA CYS A 1182 51.50 6.35 -4.21
C CYS A 1182 51.15 7.06 -2.89
N ARG A 1183 52.13 7.28 -2.01
CA ARG A 1183 51.95 8.05 -0.77
C ARG A 1183 51.50 9.47 -1.04
N GLU A 1184 52.15 10.18 -1.96
CA GLU A 1184 51.79 11.55 -2.32
C GLU A 1184 50.35 11.63 -2.87
N ARG A 1185 49.96 10.68 -3.72
CA ARG A 1185 48.59 10.61 -4.25
C ARG A 1185 47.57 10.25 -3.18
N ARG A 1186 47.91 9.32 -2.27
CA ARG A 1186 47.09 9.03 -1.08
C ARG A 1186 46.93 10.27 -0.22
N ASN A 1187 47.98 11.03 0.03
CA ASN A 1187 47.91 12.26 0.82
C ASN A 1187 47.09 13.34 0.10
N LYS A 1188 47.23 13.47 -1.23
CA LYS A 1188 46.36 14.35 -2.04
C LYS A 1188 44.89 13.93 -1.98
N CYS A 1189 44.61 12.62 -1.99
CA CYS A 1189 43.26 12.08 -1.81
C CYS A 1189 42.72 12.46 -0.43
N CYS A 1190 43.56 12.48 0.62
CA CYS A 1190 43.17 12.68 2.02
C CYS A 1190 43.17 14.14 2.54
N HIS A 1191 43.97 15.06 1.99
CA HIS A 1191 44.31 16.36 2.63
C HIS A 1191 43.90 17.62 1.86
N SER A 1192 42.78 17.56 1.13
CA SER A 1192 42.05 18.68 0.49
C SER A 1192 42.48 19.10 -0.92
N GLY A 1193 41.50 19.05 -1.82
CA GLY A 1193 41.57 19.35 -3.25
C GLY A 1193 40.73 18.33 -4.04
N LEU A 1194 40.24 18.72 -5.23
CA LEU A 1194 39.59 17.79 -6.16
C LEU A 1194 40.57 16.65 -6.52
N PHE A 1195 40.24 15.39 -6.21
CA PHE A 1195 41.03 14.25 -6.68
C PHE A 1195 40.57 13.85 -8.08
N SER A 1196 41.29 14.30 -9.10
CA SER A 1196 40.85 14.15 -10.49
C SER A 1196 40.91 12.70 -10.99
N TRP A 1197 40.16 12.38 -12.04
CA TRP A 1197 40.27 11.07 -12.70
C TRP A 1197 41.68 10.78 -13.26
N ILE A 1198 42.45 11.82 -13.57
CA ILE A 1198 43.86 11.71 -13.99
C ILE A 1198 44.71 11.26 -12.80
N ASP A 1199 44.49 11.84 -11.62
CA ASP A 1199 45.15 11.42 -10.38
C ASP A 1199 44.82 9.95 -10.06
N GLN A 1200 43.56 9.54 -10.22
CA GLN A 1200 43.10 8.15 -10.09
C GLN A 1200 43.81 7.22 -11.08
N SER A 1201 43.86 7.60 -12.36
CA SER A 1201 44.52 6.80 -13.39
C SER A 1201 46.01 6.62 -13.11
N ASN A 1202 46.67 7.67 -12.63
CA ASN A 1202 48.09 7.62 -12.25
C ASN A 1202 48.33 6.75 -11.01
N LEU A 1203 47.45 6.82 -9.99
CA LEU A 1203 47.50 5.95 -8.82
C LEU A 1203 47.40 4.47 -9.25
N LEU A 1204 46.44 4.14 -10.10
CA LEU A 1204 46.26 2.78 -10.62
C LEU A 1204 47.44 2.31 -11.46
N ALA A 1205 48.04 3.20 -12.27
CA ALA A 1205 49.23 2.87 -13.04
C ALA A 1205 50.39 2.47 -12.11
N GLU A 1206 50.66 3.23 -11.04
CA GLU A 1206 51.72 2.87 -10.10
C GLU A 1206 51.40 1.59 -9.31
N MET A 1207 50.15 1.40 -8.92
CA MET A 1207 49.73 0.22 -8.16
C MET A 1207 49.77 -1.08 -8.94
N PHE A 1208 49.39 -1.08 -10.23
CA PHE A 1208 49.16 -2.31 -10.99
C PHE A 1208 50.09 -2.52 -12.20
N MET A 1209 50.69 -1.45 -12.77
CA MET A 1209 51.50 -1.55 -14.00
C MET A 1209 53.01 -1.52 -13.71
N SER A 1210 53.82 -2.24 -14.48
CA SER A 1210 55.29 -2.18 -14.48
C SER A 1210 55.79 -1.36 -15.68
N ARG A 1211 56.81 -0.50 -15.47
CA ARG A 1211 57.50 0.21 -16.57
C ARG A 1211 58.78 -0.55 -16.92
N ASN A 1212 58.77 -1.31 -18.01
CA ASN A 1212 60.00 -1.82 -18.63
C ASN A 1212 60.51 -0.85 -19.71
N LYS A 1213 61.83 -0.83 -19.95
CA LYS A 1213 62.50 0.10 -20.88
C LYS A 1213 62.13 -0.08 -22.36
N ASP A 1214 61.52 -1.21 -22.71
CA ASP A 1214 60.87 -1.43 -23.99
C ASP A 1214 59.37 -1.24 -23.81
N LEU A 1215 58.75 -0.39 -24.63
CA LEU A 1215 57.39 0.20 -24.58
C LEU A 1215 56.17 -0.77 -24.43
N MET A 1216 56.33 -1.97 -23.90
CA MET A 1216 55.23 -2.86 -23.49
C MET A 1216 54.99 -2.79 -21.98
N VAL A 1217 53.78 -2.36 -21.61
CA VAL A 1217 53.27 -2.39 -20.24
C VAL A 1217 53.10 -3.86 -19.83
N GLN A 1218 53.92 -4.36 -18.90
CA GLN A 1218 53.69 -5.64 -18.22
C GLN A 1218 52.98 -5.38 -16.88
N MET A 1219 52.08 -6.26 -16.47
CA MET A 1219 51.47 -6.19 -15.14
C MET A 1219 52.52 -6.53 -14.08
N GLY A 1220 52.69 -5.66 -13.09
CA GLY A 1220 53.80 -5.71 -12.13
C GLY A 1220 53.97 -4.40 -11.37
N GLY A 1221 52.86 -3.85 -10.85
CA GLY A 1221 52.89 -2.66 -10.01
C GLY A 1221 53.22 -2.96 -8.54
N ILE A 1222 53.28 -1.92 -7.71
CA ILE A 1222 53.68 -2.00 -6.30
C ILE A 1222 52.85 -3.04 -5.53
N LEU A 1223 51.55 -3.18 -5.86
CA LEU A 1223 50.67 -4.14 -5.21
C LEU A 1223 51.22 -5.57 -5.32
N PHE A 1224 51.67 -5.98 -6.50
CA PHE A 1224 52.22 -7.31 -6.75
C PHE A 1224 53.68 -7.43 -6.31
N GLU A 1225 54.48 -6.40 -6.59
CA GLU A 1225 55.91 -6.33 -6.24
C GLU A 1225 56.13 -6.38 -4.71
N SER A 1226 55.17 -5.89 -3.92
CA SER A 1226 55.23 -5.89 -2.45
C SER A 1226 55.42 -7.27 -1.83
N ASN A 1227 54.99 -8.35 -2.51
CA ASN A 1227 55.14 -9.73 -2.03
C ASN A 1227 56.60 -10.11 -1.74
N ILE A 1228 57.55 -9.38 -2.34
CA ILE A 1228 58.98 -9.52 -2.03
C ILE A 1228 59.28 -9.35 -0.53
N GLY A 1229 58.48 -8.56 0.20
CA GLY A 1229 58.64 -8.34 1.63
C GLY A 1229 58.50 -9.63 2.45
N LYS A 1230 57.66 -10.57 2.00
CA LYS A 1230 57.49 -11.89 2.65
C LYS A 1230 58.73 -12.76 2.49
N MET A 1231 59.56 -12.50 1.48
CA MET A 1231 60.82 -13.20 1.23
C MET A 1231 61.98 -12.63 2.06
N LEU A 1232 61.77 -11.51 2.76
CA LEU A 1232 62.77 -10.91 3.62
C LEU A 1232 62.86 -11.59 4.98
N SER A 1233 61.84 -12.26 5.51
CA SER A 1233 62.00 -13.04 6.73
C SER A 1233 62.84 -14.29 6.44
#